data_AF-A0A9X1GH67-F1
#
_entry.id   AF-A0A9X1GH67-F1
#
_cell.length_a   1.000
_cell.length_b   1.000
_cell.length_c   1.000
_cell.angle_alpha   90.00
_cell.angle_beta   90.00
_cell.angle_gamma   90.00
#
_symmetry.space_group_name_H-M   'P 1'
#
loop_
_entity.id
_entity.type
_entity.pdbx_description
1 polymer ?
#
loop_
_entity_poly.entity_id
_entity_poly.type
_entity_poly.pdbx_seq_one_letter_code
_entity_poly.pdbx_strand_id
1 'polypeptide(L)'
;MATSRVTSETVELLKQISGVRLSQQDITPLIIFLASLIVVLRGVAEADGIVTEQEKECWETILQRFIKSPRTIINLIVRYVSSGMKLHQIYADSSEFLTLTDILSNSEKLILISLTYEMSFVDNDINLHEKNYIETVGYWLGIDPQHLPILEAGFTHEINVDPDALEEVKNLLVPDRFYALDTELIEAANHILDSLPAKLEIETNEQLTPLSYRELKKFQEYCKKLQYFCYQITNIIQEFRNRGFIPQSLIGEIAEVSLKIKSQRFRLAVVGEFSKGKSTLLNALVGEEIQPVRAIPCSGTVTVLKYGTQKRVICLYKDGRSEEIPLDQYKVKAAISKEAAVEHRSDELLQSDIEEIIFEHPELALCKSGVEIVDSPGLNEHPDRTAITYKLLKETDAVIFLTNAMHLLTEKEKELIKDVRYQLNNGESKEAAENLFILVNFMDMLDNEEDHQDVKKRLETFVESEKLLITTGQNRVHYISAKKVLKSIQNGDDDDYLKSFQSFTQSLERFLTFERGAIKIKRSVNELDSLIIKSLDLLIQYNKIVEGKISLSKAEKLEIIEKIGLISGCELKLRSFAEQLKYQAVNEAHESWHKWYSELPEELAKRSVTWSSKHSRLFEQKELIKEYTSQFIEDLKSTLNLWQKYSLSKIIEKHLEILNDKILQETSELNTKLEIIDKNINTKLSGCINYDLVNIDTKPFFGTLGRWSANVLTYVFLASSGLILLAPIIFGVNHFIKGVDEQQNTGIKQKIIESGLSKFVESKYQILEEINQYISSIFENRIESFISVIGQAISLCENLIEQQDKIEQENRETRKIEKEFINQKRQELEQVQKELQTIINKSTTP
;
A
#
# COMPACT_ATOMS: atom_id res chain seq x y z
N MET A 1 4.61 -18.75 11.85
CA MET A 1 5.16 -20.12 11.68
C MET A 1 5.87 -20.31 10.34
N ALA A 2 6.91 -21.16 10.27
CA ALA A 2 7.48 -21.65 9.00
C ALA A 2 7.04 -23.11 8.78
N THR A 3 6.42 -23.43 7.63
CA THR A 3 5.95 -24.78 7.28
C THR A 3 7.05 -25.85 7.29
N SER A 4 8.33 -25.44 7.24
CA SER A 4 9.51 -26.30 7.37
C SER A 4 9.73 -26.87 8.78
N ARG A 5 9.01 -26.41 9.81
CA ARG A 5 9.13 -26.86 11.21
C ARG A 5 8.11 -27.91 11.65
N VAL A 6 7.21 -28.34 10.76
CA VAL A 6 6.22 -29.39 11.08
C VAL A 6 6.93 -30.75 11.16
N THR A 7 7.05 -31.32 12.37
CA THR A 7 7.69 -32.62 12.60
C THR A 7 6.74 -33.78 12.26
N SER A 8 7.30 -34.96 11.98
CA SER A 8 6.50 -36.18 11.78
C SER A 8 5.65 -36.55 13.00
N GLU A 9 6.13 -36.20 14.21
CA GLU A 9 5.43 -36.41 15.48
C GLU A 9 4.17 -35.54 15.59
N THR A 10 4.22 -34.26 15.21
CA THR A 10 3.03 -33.38 15.19
C THR A 10 1.97 -33.89 14.19
N VAL A 11 2.40 -34.40 13.03
CA VAL A 11 1.48 -35.00 12.04
C VAL A 11 0.82 -36.27 12.59
N GLU A 12 1.57 -37.10 13.30
CA GLU A 12 1.05 -38.33 13.91
C GLU A 12 0.08 -38.03 15.06
N LEU A 13 0.38 -37.05 15.90
CA LEU A 13 -0.50 -36.57 16.96
C LEU A 13 -1.83 -36.03 16.39
N LEU A 14 -1.77 -35.18 15.36
CA LEU A 14 -2.98 -34.66 14.69
C LEU A 14 -3.83 -35.78 14.04
N LYS A 15 -3.19 -36.84 13.50
CA LYS A 15 -3.91 -38.03 13.00
C LYS A 15 -4.59 -38.78 14.13
N GLN A 16 -3.93 -38.93 15.28
CA GLN A 16 -4.52 -39.60 16.45
C GLN A 16 -5.70 -38.82 17.03
N ILE A 17 -5.62 -37.48 17.06
CA ILE A 17 -6.68 -36.60 17.57
C ILE A 17 -7.89 -36.55 16.61
N SER A 18 -7.64 -36.34 15.31
CA SER A 18 -8.70 -36.14 14.33
C SER A 18 -9.30 -37.42 13.74
N GLY A 19 -8.56 -38.55 13.79
CA GLY A 19 -8.95 -39.79 13.11
C GLY A 19 -8.89 -39.72 11.57
N VAL A 20 -8.40 -38.61 10.99
CA VAL A 20 -8.30 -38.36 9.55
C VAL A 20 -6.88 -38.67 9.05
N ARG A 21 -6.77 -39.29 7.88
CA ARG A 21 -5.46 -39.47 7.21
C ARG A 21 -4.98 -38.15 6.62
N LEU A 22 -4.21 -37.39 7.38
CA LEU A 22 -3.56 -36.15 6.94
C LEU A 22 -2.15 -36.43 6.38
N SER A 23 -1.76 -35.82 5.27
CA SER A 23 -0.35 -35.79 4.84
C SER A 23 0.34 -34.52 5.38
N GLN A 24 1.68 -34.47 5.35
CA GLN A 24 2.43 -33.29 5.79
C GLN A 24 2.13 -32.05 4.93
N GLN A 25 1.64 -32.25 3.69
CA GLN A 25 1.25 -31.17 2.77
C GLN A 25 -0.14 -30.59 3.08
N ASP A 26 -0.97 -31.30 3.87
CA ASP A 26 -2.33 -30.87 4.22
C ASP A 26 -2.36 -30.05 5.52
N ILE A 27 -1.23 -29.91 6.22
CA ILE A 27 -1.13 -29.24 7.52
C ILE A 27 -0.62 -27.82 7.32
N THR A 28 -1.51 -26.85 7.51
CA THR A 28 -1.18 -25.43 7.51
C THR A 28 -0.90 -24.94 8.95
N PRO A 29 -0.17 -23.82 9.12
CA PRO A 29 -0.01 -23.14 10.39
C PRO A 29 -1.33 -22.92 11.16
N LEU A 30 -2.38 -22.47 10.47
CA LEU A 30 -3.70 -22.27 11.05
C LEU A 30 -4.34 -23.56 11.57
N ILE A 31 -4.12 -24.71 10.92
CA ILE A 31 -4.62 -26.00 11.40
C ILE A 31 -3.96 -26.39 12.74
N ILE A 32 -2.65 -26.16 12.88
CA ILE A 32 -1.93 -26.44 14.13
C ILE A 32 -2.39 -25.49 15.24
N PHE A 33 -2.55 -24.20 14.92
CA PHE A 33 -3.10 -23.22 15.86
C PHE A 33 -4.51 -23.60 16.32
N LEU A 34 -5.41 -23.96 15.40
CA LEU A 34 -6.78 -24.34 15.74
C LEU A 34 -6.85 -25.63 16.56
N ALA A 35 -6.03 -26.63 16.24
CA ALA A 35 -5.93 -27.83 17.05
C ALA A 35 -5.45 -27.51 18.47
N SER A 36 -4.46 -26.62 18.61
CA SER A 36 -3.98 -26.14 19.91
C SER A 36 -5.08 -25.40 20.68
N LEU A 37 -5.82 -24.51 20.00
CA LEU A 37 -6.89 -23.72 20.59
C LEU A 37 -8.02 -24.61 21.11
N ILE A 38 -8.46 -25.59 20.32
CA ILE A 38 -9.49 -26.55 20.75
C ILE A 38 -9.04 -27.33 21.99
N VAL A 39 -7.77 -27.75 22.05
CA VAL A 39 -7.24 -28.47 23.22
C VAL A 39 -7.25 -27.57 24.47
N VAL A 40 -6.79 -26.32 24.38
CA VAL A 40 -6.73 -25.44 25.56
C VAL A 40 -8.12 -25.02 26.01
N LEU A 41 -9.00 -24.60 25.09
CA LEU A 41 -10.37 -24.25 25.42
C LEU A 41 -11.09 -25.44 26.09
N ARG A 42 -10.81 -26.68 25.66
CA ARG A 42 -11.46 -27.87 26.24
C ARG A 42 -11.04 -28.08 27.68
N GLY A 43 -9.76 -27.89 27.97
CA GLY A 43 -9.24 -28.03 29.32
C GLY A 43 -9.74 -26.93 30.26
N VAL A 44 -9.95 -25.69 29.78
CA VAL A 44 -10.59 -24.63 30.58
C VAL A 44 -12.02 -25.02 30.90
N ALA A 45 -12.82 -25.37 29.90
CA ALA A 45 -14.24 -25.72 30.07
C ALA A 45 -14.47 -26.93 31.00
N GLU A 46 -13.50 -27.84 31.09
CA GLU A 46 -13.60 -29.01 31.96
C GLU A 46 -12.85 -28.84 33.29
N ALA A 47 -12.24 -27.68 33.55
CA ALA A 47 -11.39 -27.46 34.72
C ALA A 47 -12.16 -27.56 36.04
N ASP A 48 -13.41 -27.11 36.06
CA ASP A 48 -14.31 -27.18 37.22
C ASP A 48 -15.30 -28.38 37.17
N GLY A 49 -15.25 -29.14 36.07
CA GLY A 49 -16.09 -30.32 35.83
C GLY A 49 -17.52 -30.03 35.37
N ILE A 50 -17.89 -28.77 35.09
CA ILE A 50 -19.24 -28.37 34.68
C ILE A 50 -19.17 -27.41 33.48
N VAL A 51 -19.44 -27.91 32.27
CA VAL A 51 -19.51 -27.04 31.08
C VAL A 51 -20.88 -26.36 30.98
N THR A 52 -20.94 -25.03 31.08
CA THR A 52 -22.19 -24.25 30.98
C THR A 52 -22.66 -24.08 29.53
N GLU A 53 -23.92 -23.69 29.32
CA GLU A 53 -24.42 -23.38 27.97
C GLU A 53 -23.79 -22.10 27.40
N GLN A 54 -23.42 -21.14 28.26
CA GLN A 54 -22.78 -19.89 27.85
C GLN A 54 -21.34 -20.12 27.38
N GLU A 55 -20.60 -21.01 28.06
CA GLU A 55 -19.29 -21.48 27.62
C GLU A 55 -19.35 -22.20 26.27
N LYS A 56 -20.39 -23.01 26.02
CA LYS A 56 -20.60 -23.65 24.70
C LYS A 56 -20.84 -22.64 23.60
N GLU A 57 -21.63 -21.60 23.86
CA GLU A 57 -21.90 -20.54 22.89
C GLU A 57 -20.65 -19.68 22.62
N CYS A 58 -19.86 -19.37 23.65
CA CYS A 58 -18.60 -18.66 23.52
C CYS A 58 -17.54 -19.50 22.77
N TRP A 59 -17.45 -20.80 23.07
CA TRP A 59 -16.63 -21.75 22.34
C TRP A 59 -16.91 -21.72 20.84
N GLU A 60 -18.19 -21.81 20.46
CA GLU A 60 -18.60 -21.75 19.05
C GLU A 60 -18.25 -20.40 18.43
N THR A 61 -18.43 -19.31 19.17
CA THR A 61 -18.09 -17.94 18.75
C THR A 61 -16.59 -17.78 18.50
N ILE A 62 -15.74 -18.23 19.43
CA ILE A 62 -14.28 -18.16 19.31
C ILE A 62 -13.80 -18.98 18.10
N LEU A 63 -14.32 -20.19 17.90
CA LEU A 63 -13.94 -21.02 16.76
C LEU A 63 -14.42 -20.44 15.43
N GLN A 64 -15.64 -19.89 15.36
CA GLN A 64 -16.17 -19.28 14.13
C GLN A 64 -15.35 -18.08 13.64
N ARG A 65 -14.63 -17.36 14.54
CA ARG A 65 -13.71 -16.28 14.14
C ARG A 65 -12.63 -16.74 13.16
N PHE A 66 -12.22 -18.01 13.26
CA PHE A 66 -11.17 -18.60 12.43
C PHE A 66 -11.72 -19.41 11.24
N ILE A 67 -13.05 -19.50 11.09
CA ILE A 67 -13.73 -20.31 10.08
C ILE A 67 -14.55 -19.37 9.17
N LYS A 68 -13.87 -18.49 8.43
CA LYS A 68 -14.52 -17.49 7.56
C LYS A 68 -14.62 -17.88 6.07
N SER A 69 -13.99 -18.99 5.67
CA SER A 69 -14.05 -19.55 4.30
C SER A 69 -14.50 -21.01 4.31
N PRO A 70 -15.17 -21.52 3.26
CA PRO A 70 -15.51 -22.92 3.11
C PRO A 70 -14.26 -23.74 2.70
N ARG A 71 -13.19 -23.70 3.49
CA ARG A 71 -12.08 -24.65 3.37
C ARG A 71 -12.58 -25.97 3.96
N THR A 72 -12.98 -26.90 3.10
CA THR A 72 -13.58 -28.20 3.48
C THR A 72 -12.75 -28.93 4.55
N ILE A 73 -11.42 -28.81 4.49
CA ILE A 73 -10.48 -29.45 5.43
C ILE A 73 -10.49 -28.82 6.82
N ILE A 74 -10.58 -27.49 6.95
CA ILE A 74 -10.61 -26.81 8.27
C ILE A 74 -11.91 -27.15 8.99
N ASN A 75 -13.04 -27.11 8.27
CA ASN A 75 -14.35 -27.51 8.81
C ASN A 75 -14.40 -28.99 9.20
N LEU A 76 -13.79 -29.87 8.39
CA LEU A 76 -13.64 -31.27 8.76
C LEU A 76 -12.79 -31.39 10.04
N ILE A 77 -11.60 -30.79 10.11
CA ILE A 77 -10.69 -30.90 11.25
C ILE A 77 -11.32 -30.34 12.52
N VAL A 78 -11.91 -29.15 12.49
CA VAL A 78 -12.59 -28.58 13.67
C VAL A 78 -13.70 -29.51 14.14
N ARG A 79 -14.52 -30.05 13.23
CA ARG A 79 -15.59 -31.00 13.57
C ARG A 79 -15.05 -32.31 14.14
N TYR A 80 -13.99 -32.85 13.55
CA TYR A 80 -13.41 -34.15 13.94
C TYR A 80 -12.59 -34.06 15.22
N VAL A 81 -11.76 -33.03 15.39
CA VAL A 81 -11.01 -32.73 16.62
C VAL A 81 -11.98 -32.47 17.76
N SER A 82 -13.04 -31.68 17.55
CA SER A 82 -14.08 -31.44 18.57
C SER A 82 -14.90 -32.69 18.91
N SER A 83 -15.00 -33.66 18.00
CA SER A 83 -15.71 -34.94 18.21
C SER A 83 -14.81 -36.10 18.69
N GLY A 84 -13.49 -35.89 18.75
CA GLY A 84 -12.49 -36.92 18.96
C GLY A 84 -12.47 -37.46 20.40
N MET A 85 -12.66 -38.78 20.55
CA MET A 85 -12.80 -39.50 21.83
C MET A 85 -11.53 -39.54 22.72
N LYS A 86 -10.52 -38.68 22.52
CA LYS A 86 -9.24 -38.68 23.27
C LYS A 86 -8.72 -37.30 23.70
N LEU A 87 -9.52 -36.24 23.65
CA LEU A 87 -9.10 -34.91 24.13
C LEU A 87 -8.73 -34.91 25.63
N HIS A 88 -9.36 -35.76 26.45
CA HIS A 88 -9.08 -35.92 27.90
C HIS A 88 -7.64 -36.32 28.27
N GLN A 89 -6.83 -36.83 27.33
CA GLN A 89 -5.43 -37.21 27.61
C GLN A 89 -4.42 -36.09 27.31
N ILE A 90 -4.79 -35.12 26.46
CA ILE A 90 -3.81 -34.18 25.86
C ILE A 90 -3.77 -32.85 26.61
N TYR A 91 -4.91 -32.30 27.03
CA TYR A 91 -4.91 -31.08 27.84
C TYR A 91 -4.43 -31.32 29.29
N ALA A 92 -4.31 -32.59 29.71
CA ALA A 92 -3.82 -33.00 31.03
C ALA A 92 -2.36 -33.51 31.00
N ASP A 93 -1.75 -33.68 29.82
CA ASP A 93 -0.36 -34.14 29.65
C ASP A 93 0.50 -33.06 29.00
N SER A 94 1.44 -32.51 29.78
CA SER A 94 2.34 -31.44 29.33
C SER A 94 3.22 -31.83 28.13
N SER A 95 3.54 -33.12 27.95
CA SER A 95 4.46 -33.57 26.90
C SER A 95 3.81 -33.62 25.50
N GLU A 96 2.57 -34.13 25.42
CA GLU A 96 1.79 -34.15 24.18
C GLU A 96 1.33 -32.74 23.79
N PHE A 97 0.97 -31.91 24.78
CA PHE A 97 0.61 -30.51 24.56
C PHE A 97 1.78 -29.66 24.01
N LEU A 98 2.99 -29.85 24.54
CA LEU A 98 4.19 -29.17 24.04
C LEU A 98 4.55 -29.61 22.61
N THR A 99 4.35 -30.89 22.28
CA THR A 99 4.58 -31.40 20.91
C THR A 99 3.67 -30.72 19.87
N LEU A 100 2.48 -30.25 20.28
CA LEU A 100 1.56 -29.51 19.43
C LEU A 100 1.88 -28.00 19.38
N THR A 101 2.36 -27.43 20.48
CA THR A 101 2.48 -25.97 20.67
C THR A 101 3.90 -25.41 20.53
N ASP A 102 4.95 -26.23 20.50
CA ASP A 102 6.35 -25.80 20.32
C ASP A 102 6.62 -25.09 19.00
N ILE A 103 5.77 -25.33 18.00
CA ILE A 103 5.88 -24.69 16.67
C ILE A 103 5.31 -23.26 16.69
N LEU A 104 4.49 -22.91 17.70
CA LEU A 104 3.91 -21.58 17.89
C LEU A 104 4.95 -20.56 18.37
N SER A 105 4.94 -19.38 17.77
CA SER A 105 5.67 -18.19 18.23
C SER A 105 5.10 -17.64 19.53
N ASN A 106 5.88 -16.82 20.25
CA ASN A 106 5.43 -16.18 21.48
C ASN A 106 4.15 -15.34 21.28
N SER A 107 4.04 -14.67 20.13
CA SER A 107 2.85 -13.91 19.74
C SER A 107 1.61 -14.79 19.54
N GLU A 108 1.74 -15.95 18.89
CA GLU A 108 0.65 -16.92 18.70
C GLU A 108 0.24 -17.57 20.04
N LYS A 109 1.21 -17.87 20.91
CA LYS A 109 0.96 -18.39 22.26
C LYS A 109 0.19 -17.40 23.15
N LEU A 110 0.47 -16.10 23.01
CA LEU A 110 -0.30 -15.05 23.70
C LEU A 110 -1.74 -14.97 23.21
N ILE A 111 -1.99 -15.09 21.89
CA ILE A 111 -3.37 -15.17 21.36
C ILE A 111 -4.09 -16.39 21.94
N LEU A 112 -3.43 -17.55 21.95
CA LEU A 112 -3.98 -18.80 22.46
C LEU A 112 -4.48 -18.65 23.90
N ILE A 113 -3.66 -18.06 24.79
CA ILE A 113 -4.03 -17.83 26.19
C ILE A 113 -5.04 -16.69 26.36
N SER A 114 -4.97 -15.63 25.56
CA SER A 114 -5.93 -14.53 25.65
C SER A 114 -7.35 -15.00 25.34
N LEU A 115 -7.53 -15.84 24.31
CA LEU A 115 -8.82 -16.42 23.97
C LEU A 115 -9.34 -17.40 25.04
N THR A 116 -8.45 -17.97 25.84
CA THR A 116 -8.85 -18.84 26.96
C THR A 116 -9.33 -18.03 28.16
N TYR A 117 -8.74 -16.87 28.42
CA TYR A 117 -9.29 -15.90 29.36
C TYR A 117 -10.66 -15.38 28.91
N GLU A 118 -10.83 -15.10 27.62
CA GLU A 118 -12.11 -14.68 27.05
C GLU A 118 -13.22 -15.71 27.30
N MET A 119 -12.92 -17.01 27.14
CA MET A 119 -13.87 -18.09 27.43
C MET A 119 -14.18 -18.22 28.93
N SER A 120 -13.16 -18.15 29.79
CA SER A 120 -13.36 -18.27 31.25
C SER A 120 -14.09 -17.09 31.89
N PHE A 121 -14.15 -15.93 31.23
CA PHE A 121 -14.81 -14.73 31.74
C PHE A 121 -16.26 -14.56 31.24
N VAL A 122 -16.79 -15.50 30.45
CA VAL A 122 -18.12 -15.39 29.81
C VAL A 122 -19.24 -15.15 30.83
N ASP A 123 -19.12 -15.73 32.02
CA ASP A 123 -20.11 -15.61 33.09
C ASP A 123 -19.86 -14.39 34.01
N ASN A 124 -18.95 -13.49 33.62
CA ASN A 124 -18.47 -12.30 34.35
C ASN A 124 -17.71 -12.61 35.65
N ASP A 125 -17.22 -13.84 35.82
CA ASP A 125 -16.34 -14.27 36.90
C ASP A 125 -15.46 -15.41 36.38
N ILE A 126 -14.19 -15.48 36.80
CA ILE A 126 -13.28 -16.58 36.42
C ILE A 126 -13.19 -17.55 37.59
N ASN A 127 -13.58 -18.81 37.38
CA ASN A 127 -13.51 -19.81 38.43
C ASN A 127 -12.03 -20.08 38.80
N LEU A 128 -11.77 -20.28 40.10
CA LEU A 128 -10.42 -20.62 40.60
C LEU A 128 -9.82 -21.85 39.89
N HIS A 129 -10.64 -22.83 39.51
CA HIS A 129 -10.18 -24.02 38.79
C HIS A 129 -9.76 -23.70 37.35
N GLU A 130 -10.50 -22.85 36.64
CA GLU A 130 -10.16 -22.37 35.29
C GLU A 130 -8.91 -21.50 35.32
N LYS A 131 -8.81 -20.59 36.30
CA LYS A 131 -7.63 -19.74 36.50
C LYS A 131 -6.37 -20.58 36.72
N ASN A 132 -6.42 -21.57 37.61
CA ASN A 132 -5.30 -22.48 37.86
C ASN A 132 -4.90 -23.25 36.59
N TYR A 133 -5.87 -23.66 35.77
CA TYR A 133 -5.60 -24.32 34.50
C TYR A 133 -4.92 -23.37 33.50
N ILE A 134 -5.42 -22.14 33.32
CA ILE A 134 -4.83 -21.13 32.44
C ILE A 134 -3.39 -20.78 32.85
N GLU A 135 -3.13 -20.61 34.15
CA GLU A 135 -1.77 -20.38 34.67
C GLU A 135 -0.84 -21.57 34.41
N THR A 136 -1.34 -22.80 34.55
CA THR A 136 -0.58 -24.03 34.26
C THR A 136 -0.23 -24.13 32.78
N VAL A 137 -1.17 -23.84 31.88
CA VAL A 137 -0.93 -23.83 30.43
C VAL A 137 0.00 -22.68 30.05
N GLY A 138 -0.14 -21.50 30.66
CA GLY A 138 0.77 -20.36 30.47
C GLY A 138 2.21 -20.71 30.82
N TYR A 139 2.42 -21.45 31.92
CA TYR A 139 3.72 -21.98 32.31
C TYR A 139 4.28 -22.98 31.29
N TRP A 140 3.46 -23.92 30.81
CA TRP A 140 3.89 -24.87 29.76
C TRP A 140 4.28 -24.16 28.47
N LEU A 141 3.51 -23.14 28.05
CA LEU A 141 3.80 -22.38 26.83
C LEU A 141 5.06 -21.50 26.95
N GLY A 142 5.58 -21.29 28.16
CA GLY A 142 6.71 -20.41 28.44
C GLY A 142 6.35 -18.93 28.35
N ILE A 143 5.11 -18.56 28.66
CA ILE A 143 4.66 -17.16 28.74
C ILE A 143 5.25 -16.54 30.02
N ASP A 144 5.71 -15.29 29.94
CA ASP A 144 6.19 -14.58 31.12
C ASP A 144 5.05 -14.47 32.15
N PRO A 145 5.26 -14.90 33.41
CA PRO A 145 4.24 -14.78 34.46
C PRO A 145 3.70 -13.35 34.63
N GLN A 146 4.46 -12.32 34.26
CA GLN A 146 4.02 -10.92 34.30
C GLN A 146 2.99 -10.57 33.22
N HIS A 147 2.93 -11.34 32.12
CA HIS A 147 1.99 -11.12 31.02
C HIS A 147 0.59 -11.66 31.34
N LEU A 148 0.46 -12.70 32.17
CA LEU A 148 -0.84 -13.31 32.49
C LEU A 148 -1.81 -12.34 33.18
N PRO A 149 -1.43 -11.56 34.22
CA PRO A 149 -2.32 -10.57 34.83
C PRO A 149 -2.77 -9.47 33.86
N ILE A 150 -1.97 -9.15 32.84
CA ILE A 150 -2.33 -8.15 31.82
C ILE A 150 -3.41 -8.71 30.88
N LEU A 151 -3.25 -9.95 30.44
CA LEU A 151 -4.23 -10.62 29.61
C LEU A 151 -5.56 -10.80 30.37
N GLU A 152 -5.48 -11.17 31.65
CA GLU A 152 -6.65 -11.24 32.53
C GLU A 152 -7.35 -9.87 32.65
N ALA A 153 -6.58 -8.80 32.92
CA ALA A 153 -7.10 -7.43 33.05
C ALA A 153 -7.77 -6.90 31.77
N GLY A 154 -7.41 -7.40 30.60
CA GLY A 154 -8.08 -7.09 29.33
C GLY A 154 -9.54 -7.57 29.28
N PHE A 155 -9.91 -8.57 30.09
CA PHE A 155 -11.28 -9.08 30.15
C PHE A 155 -11.98 -8.67 31.45
N THR A 156 -11.27 -8.68 32.58
CA THR A 156 -11.83 -8.29 33.89
C THR A 156 -11.92 -6.77 34.10
N HIS A 157 -11.32 -5.96 33.23
CA HIS A 157 -11.26 -4.49 33.30
C HIS A 157 -10.58 -3.94 34.57
N GLU A 158 -9.70 -4.72 35.21
CA GLU A 158 -8.92 -4.27 36.36
C GLU A 158 -7.82 -3.28 35.95
N ILE A 159 -7.74 -2.13 36.65
CA ILE A 159 -6.94 -0.97 36.21
C ILE A 159 -5.47 -1.04 36.71
N ASN A 160 -5.13 -1.99 37.59
CA ASN A 160 -3.85 -2.01 38.30
C ASN A 160 -2.86 -3.03 37.74
N VAL A 161 -2.37 -2.79 36.51
CA VAL A 161 -1.36 -3.63 35.84
C VAL A 161 -0.02 -2.93 35.66
N ASP A 162 1.06 -3.70 35.60
CA ASP A 162 2.41 -3.18 35.37
C ASP A 162 2.50 -2.54 33.97
N PRO A 163 2.83 -1.23 33.86
CA PRO A 163 2.86 -0.52 32.59
C PRO A 163 3.95 -1.03 31.63
N ASP A 164 5.09 -1.54 32.13
CA ASP A 164 6.18 -2.02 31.29
C ASP A 164 5.81 -3.37 30.64
N ALA A 165 5.24 -4.27 31.43
CA ALA A 165 4.73 -5.54 30.92
C ALA A 165 3.51 -5.33 30.00
N LEU A 166 2.67 -4.32 30.24
CA LEU A 166 1.55 -3.97 29.35
C LEU A 166 2.05 -3.52 27.97
N GLU A 167 3.12 -2.74 27.91
CA GLU A 167 3.75 -2.33 26.67
C GLU A 167 4.40 -3.52 25.95
N GLU A 168 5.02 -4.45 26.68
CA GLU A 168 5.57 -5.68 26.12
C GLU A 168 4.50 -6.58 25.49
N VAL A 169 3.38 -6.83 26.19
CA VAL A 169 2.25 -7.61 25.67
C VAL A 169 1.65 -6.93 24.43
N LYS A 170 1.45 -5.61 24.46
CA LYS A 170 0.97 -4.85 23.29
C LYS A 170 1.93 -4.96 22.10
N ASN A 171 3.24 -4.92 22.35
CA ASN A 171 4.27 -5.08 21.31
C ASN A 171 4.28 -6.49 20.71
N LEU A 172 4.03 -7.52 21.53
CA LEU A 172 3.96 -8.91 21.07
C LEU A 172 2.70 -9.21 20.26
N LEU A 173 1.61 -8.48 20.48
CA LEU A 173 0.33 -8.62 19.76
C LEU A 173 0.16 -7.66 18.56
N VAL A 174 1.17 -6.87 18.19
CA VAL A 174 1.08 -5.97 17.02
C VAL A 174 0.75 -6.77 15.74
N PRO A 175 -0.28 -6.37 14.97
CA PRO A 175 -0.70 -7.05 13.73
C PRO A 175 0.43 -7.35 12.74
N ASP A 176 1.42 -6.46 12.67
CA ASP A 176 2.59 -6.58 11.79
C ASP A 176 3.48 -7.79 12.11
N ARG A 177 3.39 -8.37 13.30
CA ARG A 177 4.13 -9.60 13.65
C ARG A 177 3.52 -10.87 13.06
N PHE A 178 2.32 -10.76 12.47
CA PHE A 178 1.56 -11.87 11.92
C PHE A 178 1.51 -11.85 10.38
N TYR A 179 2.31 -11.02 9.69
CA TYR A 179 2.31 -10.92 8.21
C TYR A 179 2.58 -12.24 7.45
N ALA A 180 3.18 -13.24 8.11
CA ALA A 180 3.43 -14.57 7.56
C ALA A 180 2.31 -15.59 7.86
N LEU A 181 1.19 -15.16 8.45
CA LEU A 181 0.11 -16.01 8.97
C LEU A 181 -1.24 -15.63 8.34
N ASP A 182 -2.17 -16.59 8.37
CA ASP A 182 -3.54 -16.43 7.85
C ASP A 182 -4.25 -15.20 8.50
N THR A 183 -5.04 -14.45 7.71
CA THR A 183 -5.71 -13.18 8.07
C THR A 183 -6.49 -13.24 9.39
N GLU A 184 -7.01 -14.40 9.74
CA GLU A 184 -7.81 -14.67 10.94
C GLU A 184 -7.02 -14.48 12.25
N LEU A 185 -5.71 -14.77 12.26
CA LEU A 185 -4.86 -14.53 13.43
C LEU A 185 -4.59 -13.04 13.66
N ILE A 186 -4.52 -12.26 12.58
CA ILE A 186 -4.36 -10.80 12.62
C ILE A 186 -5.60 -10.16 13.25
N GLU A 187 -6.80 -10.63 12.89
CA GLU A 187 -8.05 -10.15 13.47
C GLU A 187 -8.18 -10.49 14.95
N ALA A 188 -7.79 -11.71 15.35
CA ALA A 188 -7.77 -12.12 16.75
C ALA A 188 -6.80 -11.25 17.59
N ALA A 189 -5.62 -10.94 17.05
CA ALA A 189 -4.66 -10.05 17.71
C ALA A 189 -5.23 -8.63 17.91
N ASN A 190 -5.90 -8.07 16.89
CA ASN A 190 -6.56 -6.76 17.02
C ASN A 190 -7.66 -6.78 18.08
N HIS A 191 -8.48 -7.84 18.11
CA HIS A 191 -9.54 -7.98 19.12
C HIS A 191 -8.98 -7.97 20.55
N ILE A 192 -7.88 -8.69 20.79
CA ILE A 192 -7.22 -8.71 22.10
C ILE A 192 -6.60 -7.34 22.41
N LEU A 193 -5.98 -6.69 21.42
CA LEU A 193 -5.44 -5.33 21.62
C LEU A 193 -6.51 -4.31 22.00
N ASP A 194 -7.71 -4.43 21.44
CA ASP A 194 -8.86 -3.57 21.74
C ASP A 194 -9.42 -3.83 23.15
N SER A 195 -9.25 -5.03 23.71
CA SER A 195 -9.68 -5.37 25.06
C SER A 195 -8.67 -4.98 26.15
N LEU A 196 -7.38 -4.85 25.83
CA LEU A 196 -6.35 -4.48 26.82
C LEU A 196 -6.54 -3.07 27.40
N PRO A 197 -6.17 -2.83 28.68
CA PRO A 197 -6.32 -1.53 29.33
C PRO A 197 -5.68 -0.38 28.53
N ALA A 198 -6.42 0.72 28.37
CA ALA A 198 -5.90 1.95 27.78
C ALA A 198 -4.75 2.50 28.65
N LYS A 199 -3.70 3.03 28.02
CA LYS A 199 -2.61 3.69 28.75
C LYS A 199 -3.26 4.80 29.60
N LEU A 200 -3.03 4.79 30.92
CA LEU A 200 -3.26 5.99 31.73
C LEU A 200 -2.42 7.09 31.09
N GLU A 201 -3.06 7.98 30.35
CA GLU A 201 -2.46 9.20 29.85
C GLU A 201 -2.07 10.01 31.09
N ILE A 202 -0.83 9.81 31.56
CA ILE A 202 -0.14 10.85 32.30
C ILE A 202 -0.17 12.03 31.33
N GLU A 203 -0.94 13.05 31.69
CA GLU A 203 -0.89 14.37 31.08
C GLU A 203 0.57 14.82 31.10
N THR A 204 1.31 14.47 30.05
CA THR A 204 2.54 15.16 29.72
C THR A 204 2.06 16.55 29.34
N ASN A 205 2.24 17.50 30.28
CA ASN A 205 2.13 18.93 30.04
C ASN A 205 2.40 19.22 28.57
N GLU A 206 1.39 19.65 27.82
CA GLU A 206 1.57 20.15 26.46
C GLU A 206 2.57 21.30 26.55
N GLN A 207 3.85 21.00 26.31
CA GLN A 207 4.79 22.01 25.88
C GLN A 207 4.20 22.56 24.59
N LEU A 208 3.89 23.86 24.61
CA LEU A 208 3.36 24.61 23.48
C LEU A 208 4.23 24.38 22.24
N THR A 209 3.86 23.42 21.38
CA THR A 209 4.50 23.26 20.08
C THR A 209 4.08 24.46 19.20
N PRO A 210 5.02 25.26 18.66
CA PRO A 210 4.71 26.50 17.94
C PRO A 210 3.99 26.29 16.59
N LEU A 211 3.84 25.05 16.13
CA LEU A 211 3.14 24.66 14.91
C LEU A 211 1.92 23.77 15.27
N SER A 212 0.72 24.18 14.85
CA SER A 212 -0.53 23.47 15.12
C SER A 212 -1.25 23.14 13.81
N TYR A 213 -1.38 21.85 13.50
CA TYR A 213 -2.04 21.34 12.29
C TYR A 213 -3.51 20.97 12.57
N ARG A 214 -4.35 21.99 12.80
CA ARG A 214 -5.75 21.81 13.22
C ARG A 214 -6.66 21.27 12.11
N GLU A 215 -6.48 21.72 10.87
CA GLU A 215 -7.29 21.27 9.74
C GLU A 215 -6.96 19.83 9.35
N LEU A 216 -5.69 19.42 9.44
CA LEU A 216 -5.31 18.02 9.25
C LEU A 216 -5.88 17.11 10.35
N LYS A 217 -5.91 17.58 11.62
CA LYS A 217 -6.60 16.85 12.70
C LYS A 217 -8.10 16.69 12.43
N LYS A 218 -8.80 17.75 11.99
CA LYS A 218 -10.20 17.65 11.54
C LYS A 218 -10.36 16.69 10.37
N PHE A 219 -9.43 16.68 9.42
CA PHE A 219 -9.41 15.71 8.32
C PHE A 219 -9.36 14.27 8.84
N GLN A 220 -8.50 13.99 9.82
CA GLN A 220 -8.45 12.68 10.47
C GLN A 220 -9.76 12.34 11.19
N GLU A 221 -10.46 13.30 11.78
CA GLU A 221 -11.79 13.07 12.34
C GLU A 221 -12.82 12.66 11.27
N TYR A 222 -12.76 13.24 10.07
CA TYR A 222 -13.60 12.77 8.96
C TYR A 222 -13.25 11.34 8.55
N CYS A 223 -11.96 10.98 8.48
CA CYS A 223 -11.54 9.59 8.24
C CYS A 223 -12.05 8.63 9.33
N LYS A 224 -11.96 9.01 10.61
CA LYS A 224 -12.52 8.22 11.74
C LYS A 224 -14.04 8.07 11.63
N LYS A 225 -14.76 9.12 11.25
CA LYS A 225 -16.21 9.05 11.00
C LYS A 225 -16.54 8.12 9.85
N LEU A 226 -15.78 8.15 8.75
CA LEU A 226 -15.95 7.20 7.66
C LEU A 226 -15.68 5.76 8.09
N GLN A 227 -14.65 5.50 8.91
CA GLN A 227 -14.42 4.18 9.49
C GLN A 227 -15.57 3.71 10.38
N TYR A 228 -16.13 4.61 11.18
CA TYR A 228 -17.33 4.32 11.95
C TYR A 228 -18.51 3.97 11.06
N PHE A 229 -18.70 4.67 9.93
CA PHE A 229 -19.71 4.29 8.94
C PHE A 229 -19.42 2.94 8.31
N CYS A 230 -18.16 2.61 7.96
CA CYS A 230 -17.80 1.28 7.51
C CYS A 230 -18.21 0.22 8.54
N TYR A 231 -17.89 0.43 9.82
CA TYR A 231 -18.26 -0.47 10.91
C TYR A 231 -19.79 -0.65 11.02
N GLN A 232 -20.54 0.45 11.01
CA GLN A 232 -22.02 0.41 11.05
C GLN A 232 -22.60 -0.36 9.86
N ILE A 233 -22.11 -0.07 8.65
CA ILE A 233 -22.54 -0.75 7.42
C ILE A 233 -22.18 -2.24 7.51
N THR A 234 -20.97 -2.58 7.95
CA THR A 234 -20.53 -3.98 8.14
C THR A 234 -21.42 -4.70 9.14
N ASN A 235 -21.75 -4.12 10.29
CA ASN A 235 -22.62 -4.74 11.28
C ASN A 235 -24.03 -5.02 10.72
N ILE A 236 -24.63 -4.02 10.07
CA ILE A 236 -25.95 -4.16 9.45
C ILE A 236 -25.93 -5.29 8.40
N ILE A 237 -24.89 -5.31 7.57
CA ILE A 237 -24.71 -6.33 6.52
C ILE A 237 -24.39 -7.71 7.11
N GLN A 238 -23.64 -7.78 8.20
CA GLN A 238 -23.36 -9.03 8.90
C GLN A 238 -24.65 -9.64 9.47
N GLU A 239 -25.54 -8.82 10.05
CA GLU A 239 -26.85 -9.29 10.51
C GLU A 239 -27.71 -9.83 9.36
N PHE A 240 -27.70 -9.15 8.20
CA PHE A 240 -28.36 -9.64 6.99
C PHE A 240 -27.75 -10.95 6.49
N ARG A 241 -26.42 -11.07 6.55
CA ARG A 241 -25.71 -12.26 6.11
C ARG A 241 -25.97 -13.45 7.02
N ASN A 242 -25.94 -13.27 8.34
CA ASN A 242 -26.24 -14.33 9.32
C ASN A 242 -27.66 -14.88 9.14
N ARG A 243 -28.57 -14.09 8.56
CA ARG A 243 -29.92 -14.51 8.19
C ARG A 243 -30.05 -14.95 6.72
N GLY A 244 -28.96 -15.03 5.95
CA GLY A 244 -28.94 -15.49 4.57
C GLY A 244 -29.50 -14.49 3.54
N PHE A 245 -29.77 -13.23 3.90
CA PHE A 245 -30.43 -12.27 3.02
C PHE A 245 -29.52 -11.66 1.96
N ILE A 246 -28.20 -11.69 2.17
CA ILE A 246 -27.21 -11.08 1.27
C ILE A 246 -25.94 -11.97 1.17
N PRO A 247 -25.14 -11.83 0.10
CA PRO A 247 -23.93 -12.63 -0.11
C PRO A 247 -22.75 -12.19 0.76
N GLN A 248 -21.80 -13.10 0.99
CA GLN A 248 -20.59 -12.87 1.80
C GLN A 248 -19.63 -11.86 1.16
N SER A 249 -19.62 -11.77 -0.17
CA SER A 249 -18.69 -10.91 -0.92
C SER A 249 -18.79 -9.43 -0.54
N LEU A 250 -19.99 -8.94 -0.19
CA LEU A 250 -20.17 -7.54 0.21
C LEU A 250 -19.38 -7.16 1.47
N ILE A 251 -19.23 -8.08 2.42
CA ILE A 251 -18.45 -7.83 3.65
C ILE A 251 -16.98 -7.61 3.29
N GLY A 252 -16.45 -8.43 2.37
CA GLY A 252 -15.10 -8.26 1.83
C GLY A 252 -14.92 -6.92 1.12
N GLU A 253 -15.87 -6.55 0.25
CA GLU A 253 -15.84 -5.26 -0.48
C GLU A 253 -15.80 -4.05 0.50
N ILE A 254 -16.56 -4.09 1.60
CA ILE A 254 -16.55 -3.03 2.62
C ILE A 254 -15.25 -3.03 3.42
N ALA A 255 -14.72 -4.21 3.76
CA ALA A 255 -13.45 -4.35 4.46
C ALA A 255 -12.30 -3.72 3.65
N GLU A 256 -12.27 -3.92 2.33
CA GLU A 256 -11.29 -3.28 1.45
C GLU A 256 -11.38 -1.76 1.48
N VAL A 257 -12.59 -1.20 1.42
CA VAL A 257 -12.80 0.26 1.51
C VAL A 257 -12.38 0.79 2.89
N SER A 258 -12.70 0.06 3.95
CA SER A 258 -12.28 0.38 5.32
C SER A 258 -10.76 0.41 5.47
N LEU A 259 -10.06 -0.57 4.90
CA LEU A 259 -8.59 -0.62 4.89
C LEU A 259 -8.00 0.58 4.14
N LYS A 260 -8.54 0.92 2.96
CA LYS A 260 -8.11 2.10 2.18
C LYS A 260 -8.27 3.40 2.97
N ILE A 261 -9.38 3.57 3.69
CA ILE A 261 -9.63 4.76 4.53
C ILE A 261 -8.63 4.78 5.71
N LYS A 262 -8.34 3.63 6.34
CA LYS A 262 -7.42 3.51 7.47
C LYS A 262 -5.97 3.83 7.09
N SER A 263 -5.52 3.32 5.94
CA SER A 263 -4.18 3.56 5.41
C SER A 263 -4.03 4.93 4.72
N GLN A 264 -5.08 5.73 4.65
CA GLN A 264 -5.05 7.00 3.93
C GLN A 264 -4.11 8.01 4.60
N ARG A 265 -3.04 8.37 3.91
CA ARG A 265 -2.07 9.40 4.32
C ARG A 265 -1.83 10.38 3.18
N PHE A 266 -1.30 11.55 3.50
CA PHE A 266 -0.80 12.49 2.51
C PHE A 266 0.70 12.30 2.32
N ARG A 267 1.16 12.13 1.08
CA ARG A 267 2.60 12.07 0.78
C ARG A 267 3.12 13.44 0.33
N LEU A 268 4.11 13.95 1.03
CA LEU A 268 4.77 15.23 0.77
C LEU A 268 6.22 14.99 0.35
N ALA A 269 6.60 15.35 -0.87
CA ALA A 269 8.00 15.29 -1.31
C ALA A 269 8.67 16.66 -1.23
N VAL A 270 9.94 16.69 -0.81
CA VAL A 270 10.79 17.89 -0.86
C VAL A 270 11.87 17.70 -1.92
N VAL A 271 11.86 18.55 -2.94
CA VAL A 271 12.78 18.50 -4.08
C VAL A 271 13.54 19.81 -4.26
N GLY A 272 14.72 19.73 -4.87
CA GLY A 272 15.56 20.89 -5.15
C GLY A 272 17.02 20.49 -5.29
N GLU A 273 17.85 21.39 -5.81
CA GLU A 273 19.28 21.13 -5.97
C GLU A 273 19.99 20.92 -4.62
N PHE A 274 21.25 20.49 -4.69
CA PHE A 274 22.13 20.36 -3.55
C PHE A 274 22.27 21.67 -2.76
N SER A 275 22.43 21.58 -1.44
CA SER A 275 22.70 22.72 -0.56
C SER A 275 21.68 23.87 -0.56
N LYS A 276 20.43 23.62 -0.99
CA LYS A 276 19.32 24.60 -0.87
C LYS A 276 18.63 24.58 0.49
N GLY A 277 19.09 23.74 1.42
CA GLY A 277 18.58 23.65 2.80
C GLY A 277 17.40 22.68 2.99
N LYS A 278 17.29 21.63 2.16
CA LYS A 278 16.21 20.62 2.24
C LYS A 278 16.13 19.94 3.61
N SER A 279 17.23 19.38 4.09
CA SER A 279 17.31 18.74 5.42
C SER A 279 17.00 19.73 6.55
N THR A 280 17.41 21.00 6.42
CA THR A 280 17.07 22.06 7.38
C THR A 280 15.58 22.40 7.37
N LEU A 281 14.95 22.44 6.19
CA LEU A 281 13.51 22.62 6.04
C LEU A 281 12.75 21.44 6.66
N LEU A 282 13.18 20.21 6.43
CA LEU A 282 12.57 19.02 7.04
C LEU A 282 12.64 19.08 8.57
N ASN A 283 13.81 19.42 9.12
CA ASN A 283 13.97 19.62 10.56
C ASN A 283 13.08 20.75 11.10
N ALA A 284 12.91 21.85 10.35
CA ALA A 284 12.01 22.95 10.72
C ALA A 284 10.52 22.55 10.64
N LEU A 285 10.12 21.75 9.65
CA LEU A 285 8.76 21.19 9.52
C LEU A 285 8.42 20.22 10.65
N VAL A 286 9.44 19.49 11.12
CA VAL A 286 9.30 18.50 12.19
C VAL A 286 9.44 19.12 13.58
N GLY A 287 10.23 20.18 13.73
CA GLY A 287 10.57 20.81 15.01
C GLY A 287 11.77 20.18 15.73
N GLU A 288 12.39 19.14 15.16
CA GLU A 288 13.55 18.42 15.74
C GLU A 288 14.64 18.18 14.67
N GLU A 289 15.90 18.12 15.08
CA GLU A 289 17.05 17.79 14.21
C GLU A 289 17.20 16.30 13.94
N ILE A 290 16.30 15.78 13.11
CA ILE A 290 16.28 14.35 12.71
C ILE A 290 17.19 14.11 11.50
N GLN A 291 16.97 14.88 10.43
CA GLN A 291 17.68 14.73 9.17
C GLN A 291 19.11 15.28 9.27
N PRO A 292 20.13 14.54 8.79
CA PRO A 292 21.52 14.99 8.83
C PRO A 292 21.72 16.23 7.95
N VAL A 293 22.28 17.30 8.52
CA VAL A 293 22.63 18.53 7.80
C VAL A 293 24.14 18.56 7.57
N ARG A 294 24.62 18.48 6.32
CA ARG A 294 26.03 18.71 5.96
C ARG A 294 26.17 19.54 4.68
N ALA A 295 27.34 20.15 4.51
CA ALA A 295 27.71 20.92 3.32
C ALA A 295 28.12 20.05 2.10
N ILE A 296 28.05 18.72 2.25
CA ILE A 296 28.42 17.69 1.26
C ILE A 296 27.18 16.77 1.04
N PRO A 297 26.94 16.14 -0.13
CA PRO A 297 25.74 15.33 -0.39
C PRO A 297 25.33 14.41 0.79
N CYS A 298 24.11 14.59 1.30
CA CYS A 298 23.65 13.98 2.56
C CYS A 298 22.58 12.92 2.42
N SER A 299 21.84 12.84 1.31
CA SER A 299 20.72 11.87 1.17
C SER A 299 21.06 10.92 0.04
N GLY A 300 21.54 9.74 0.41
CA GLY A 300 21.92 8.68 -0.53
C GLY A 300 20.78 7.75 -0.90
N THR A 301 19.85 7.57 0.05
CA THR A 301 18.73 6.63 0.00
C THR A 301 17.44 7.38 0.29
N VAL A 302 16.34 6.98 -0.33
CA VAL A 302 15.01 7.55 -0.04
C VAL A 302 14.73 7.40 1.43
N THR A 303 14.39 8.49 2.10
CA THR A 303 13.98 8.44 3.50
C THR A 303 12.54 8.90 3.64
N VAL A 304 11.71 8.09 4.28
CA VAL A 304 10.33 8.43 4.61
C VAL A 304 10.23 8.69 6.10
N LEU A 305 9.94 9.93 6.45
CA LEU A 305 9.54 10.33 7.80
C LEU A 305 8.04 10.10 7.94
N LYS A 306 7.62 9.27 8.89
CA LYS A 306 6.20 9.03 9.17
C LYS A 306 5.95 8.89 10.67
N TYR A 307 4.68 9.00 11.05
CA TYR A 307 4.28 8.76 12.43
C TYR A 307 4.45 7.28 12.80
N GLY A 308 4.99 7.03 13.98
CA GLY A 308 4.99 5.71 14.63
C GLY A 308 4.88 5.87 16.13
N THR A 309 4.45 4.83 16.82
CA THR A 309 4.25 4.84 18.29
C THR A 309 5.57 4.96 19.05
N GLN A 310 6.68 4.55 18.44
CA GLN A 310 8.02 4.60 19.00
C GLN A 310 9.00 5.17 17.97
N LYS A 311 10.13 5.70 18.46
CA LYS A 311 11.22 6.23 17.64
C LYS A 311 12.06 5.06 17.12
N ARG A 312 11.94 4.72 15.84
CA ARG A 312 12.68 3.61 15.22
C ARG A 312 13.00 3.87 13.75
N VAL A 313 13.98 3.13 13.23
CA VAL A 313 14.40 3.22 11.83
C VAL A 313 14.32 1.84 11.20
N ILE A 314 13.63 1.74 10.07
CA ILE A 314 13.44 0.49 9.34
C ILE A 314 14.07 0.65 7.96
N CYS A 315 14.98 -0.26 7.60
CA CYS A 315 15.51 -0.39 6.26
C CYS A 315 14.68 -1.39 5.47
N LEU A 316 14.16 -0.95 4.31
CA LEU A 316 13.59 -1.81 3.28
C LEU A 316 14.65 -2.04 2.21
N TYR A 317 14.89 -3.31 1.88
CA TYR A 317 15.86 -3.73 0.90
C TYR A 317 15.17 -4.11 -0.42
N LYS A 318 15.91 -4.01 -1.53
CA LYS A 318 15.41 -4.27 -2.89
C LYS A 318 14.95 -5.72 -3.13
N ASP A 319 15.39 -6.65 -2.28
CA ASP A 319 14.97 -8.06 -2.28
C ASP A 319 13.65 -8.30 -1.50
N GLY A 320 13.03 -7.24 -0.98
CA GLY A 320 11.81 -7.29 -0.19
C GLY A 320 12.05 -7.53 1.31
N ARG A 321 13.30 -7.70 1.75
CA ARG A 321 13.63 -7.82 3.18
C ARG A 321 13.39 -6.49 3.89
N SER A 322 12.95 -6.56 5.15
CA SER A 322 12.89 -5.41 6.05
C SER A 322 13.68 -5.69 7.33
N GLU A 323 14.32 -4.67 7.88
CA GLU A 323 15.14 -4.77 9.10
C GLU A 323 15.05 -3.48 9.91
N GLU A 324 14.75 -3.60 11.20
CA GLU A 324 14.89 -2.48 12.14
C GLU A 324 16.37 -2.29 12.49
N ILE A 325 16.87 -1.07 12.36
CA ILE A 325 18.26 -0.71 12.68
C ILE A 325 18.31 0.21 13.90
N PRO A 326 19.41 0.18 14.67
CA PRO A 326 19.64 1.14 15.75
C PRO A 326 19.63 2.61 15.27
N LEU A 327 19.06 3.52 16.08
CA LEU A 327 18.89 4.94 15.76
C LEU A 327 20.22 5.68 15.47
N ASP A 328 21.31 5.26 16.10
CA ASP A 328 22.65 5.81 15.88
C ASP A 328 23.22 5.43 14.50
N GLN A 329 22.75 4.32 13.91
CA GLN A 329 23.12 3.90 12.56
C GLN A 329 22.34 4.64 11.47
N TYR A 330 21.20 5.27 11.80
CA TYR A 330 20.38 6.00 10.83
C TYR A 330 21.18 7.08 10.10
N LYS A 331 21.87 7.96 10.81
CA LYS A 331 22.66 9.05 10.20
C LYS A 331 23.82 8.55 9.35
N VAL A 332 24.25 7.30 9.54
CA VAL A 332 25.28 6.65 8.74
C VAL A 332 24.69 6.03 7.48
N LYS A 333 23.54 5.34 7.59
CA LYS A 333 22.88 4.68 6.45
C LYS A 333 22.09 5.63 5.55
N ALA A 334 21.51 6.69 6.11
CA ALA A 334 20.77 7.72 5.37
C ALA A 334 21.73 8.68 4.63
N ALA A 335 22.96 8.84 5.15
CA ALA A 335 23.97 9.71 4.57
C ALA A 335 25.01 8.99 3.73
N ILE A 336 25.49 9.68 2.69
CA ILE A 336 26.63 9.22 1.91
C ILE A 336 27.90 9.38 2.77
N SER A 337 28.85 8.44 2.65
CA SER A 337 30.14 8.54 3.35
C SER A 337 30.88 9.82 2.96
N LYS A 338 31.75 10.33 3.86
CA LYS A 338 32.53 11.54 3.57
C LYS A 338 33.48 11.31 2.40
N GLU A 339 34.01 10.10 2.30
CA GLU A 339 34.97 9.66 1.31
C GLU A 339 34.31 9.60 -0.08
N ALA A 340 33.13 8.97 -0.21
CA ALA A 340 32.40 8.92 -1.47
C ALA A 340 31.92 10.29 -1.95
N ALA A 341 31.58 11.18 -1.02
CA ALA A 341 31.05 12.49 -1.35
C ALA A 341 32.15 13.53 -1.68
N VAL A 342 33.42 13.28 -1.32
CA VAL A 342 34.59 14.11 -1.68
C VAL A 342 35.24 13.64 -2.98
N GLU A 343 35.27 12.34 -3.26
CA GLU A 343 35.98 11.80 -4.44
C GLU A 343 35.13 11.73 -5.73
N HIS A 344 33.86 12.18 -5.72
CA HIS A 344 32.89 11.91 -6.79
C HIS A 344 32.79 10.40 -7.14
N ARG A 345 33.10 9.50 -6.20
CA ARG A 345 32.90 8.06 -6.36
C ARG A 345 31.43 7.76 -6.06
N SER A 346 30.62 7.81 -7.10
CA SER A 346 29.17 7.53 -7.10
C SER A 346 28.81 6.06 -6.80
N ASP A 347 29.79 5.18 -6.58
CA ASP A 347 29.59 3.72 -6.57
C ASP A 347 28.99 3.16 -5.26
N GLU A 348 29.08 3.86 -4.12
CA GLU A 348 28.56 3.34 -2.83
C GLU A 348 27.02 3.19 -2.81
N LEU A 349 26.28 4.00 -3.57
CA LEU A 349 24.82 3.88 -3.64
C LEU A 349 24.35 2.81 -4.62
N LEU A 350 25.15 2.50 -5.64
CA LEU A 350 24.90 1.42 -6.58
C LEU A 350 25.07 0.04 -5.92
N GLN A 351 25.87 -0.04 -4.85
CA GLN A 351 26.05 -1.23 -4.03
C GLN A 351 25.12 -1.29 -2.81
N SER A 352 24.32 -0.26 -2.57
CA SER A 352 23.35 -0.30 -1.48
C SER A 352 22.17 -1.19 -1.87
N ASP A 353 22.00 -2.28 -1.13
CA ASP A 353 20.82 -3.15 -1.21
C ASP A 353 19.56 -2.46 -0.67
N ILE A 354 19.68 -1.28 -0.05
CA ILE A 354 18.57 -0.55 0.57
C ILE A 354 17.77 0.21 -0.50
N GLU A 355 16.47 -0.07 -0.57
CA GLU A 355 15.51 0.64 -1.41
C GLU A 355 14.99 1.91 -0.70
N GLU A 356 14.61 1.79 0.57
CA GLU A 356 13.98 2.87 1.34
C GLU A 356 14.35 2.77 2.83
N ILE A 357 14.48 3.92 3.50
CA ILE A 357 14.65 4.01 4.95
C ILE A 357 13.42 4.70 5.53
N ILE A 358 12.70 4.00 6.39
CA ILE A 358 11.54 4.53 7.10
C ILE A 358 12.00 4.98 8.48
N PHE A 359 11.79 6.25 8.79
CA PHE A 359 12.00 6.82 10.11
C PHE A 359 10.64 7.08 10.77
N GLU A 360 10.33 6.29 11.80
CA GLU A 360 9.10 6.42 12.57
C GLU A 360 9.38 7.23 13.85
N HIS A 361 8.50 8.18 14.14
CA HIS A 361 8.66 9.01 15.34
C HIS A 361 7.32 9.54 15.87
N PRO A 362 7.07 9.44 17.20
CA PRO A 362 5.76 9.75 17.79
C PRO A 362 5.46 11.25 17.89
N GLU A 363 6.50 12.08 18.02
CA GLU A 363 6.35 13.52 18.27
C GLU A 363 6.36 14.38 16.99
N LEU A 364 6.36 13.77 15.80
CA LEU A 364 6.30 14.51 14.54
C LEU A 364 4.91 15.14 14.37
N ALA A 365 4.76 16.43 14.70
CA ALA A 365 3.45 17.10 14.68
C ALA A 365 2.72 17.00 13.33
N LEU A 366 3.45 17.20 12.22
CA LEU A 366 2.91 17.07 10.87
C LEU A 366 2.54 15.61 10.55
N CYS A 367 3.42 14.65 10.88
CA CYS A 367 3.17 13.24 10.56
C CYS A 367 2.09 12.60 11.42
N LYS A 368 2.02 12.96 12.70
CA LYS A 368 0.92 12.59 13.60
C LYS A 368 -0.44 13.03 13.05
N SER A 369 -0.44 14.11 12.26
CA SER A 369 -1.62 14.65 11.58
C SER A 369 -1.90 14.01 10.21
N GLY A 370 -1.23 12.89 9.88
CA GLY A 370 -1.57 12.05 8.72
C GLY A 370 -0.74 12.31 7.46
N VAL A 371 0.45 12.90 7.61
CA VAL A 371 1.36 13.23 6.51
C VAL A 371 2.63 12.37 6.58
N GLU A 372 3.04 11.81 5.45
CA GLU A 372 4.34 11.17 5.26
C GLU A 372 5.24 12.14 4.49
N ILE A 373 6.43 12.38 5.00
CA ILE A 373 7.40 13.26 4.35
C ILE A 373 8.48 12.41 3.70
N VAL A 374 8.61 12.56 2.39
CA VAL A 374 9.58 11.86 1.58
C VAL A 374 10.77 12.80 1.33
N ASP A 375 11.90 12.49 1.95
CA ASP A 375 13.19 13.10 1.60
C ASP A 375 13.78 12.32 0.43
N SER A 376 13.79 12.95 -0.74
CA SER A 376 14.40 12.37 -1.93
C SER A 376 15.87 12.82 -2.02
N PRO A 377 16.75 11.98 -2.58
CA PRO A 377 18.07 12.42 -3.02
C PRO A 377 17.99 13.67 -3.92
N GLY A 378 19.03 14.51 -3.90
CA GLY A 378 19.02 15.77 -4.66
C GLY A 378 18.90 15.57 -6.17
N LEU A 379 18.05 16.38 -6.80
CA LEU A 379 17.93 16.43 -8.26
C LEU A 379 19.17 17.12 -8.88
N ASN A 380 19.53 16.72 -10.10
CA ASN A 380 20.70 17.21 -10.87
C ASN A 380 22.10 16.82 -10.30
N GLU A 381 22.17 15.81 -9.43
CA GLU A 381 23.44 15.29 -8.90
C GLU A 381 23.90 14.01 -9.62
N HIS A 382 23.03 13.00 -9.67
CA HIS A 382 23.25 11.73 -10.36
C HIS A 382 21.92 11.28 -10.98
N PRO A 383 21.84 10.85 -12.24
CA PRO A 383 20.51 10.65 -12.82
C PRO A 383 19.75 9.42 -12.30
N ASP A 384 20.41 8.48 -11.60
CA ASP A 384 19.74 7.43 -10.81
C ASP A 384 18.99 8.02 -9.61
N ARG A 385 19.56 9.04 -8.97
CA ARG A 385 18.90 9.80 -7.89
C ARG A 385 17.73 10.60 -8.44
N THR A 386 17.91 11.17 -9.62
CA THR A 386 16.84 11.83 -10.36
C THR A 386 15.71 10.86 -10.72
N ALA A 387 16.05 9.62 -11.11
CA ALA A 387 15.09 8.56 -11.42
C ALA A 387 14.23 8.17 -10.22
N ILE A 388 14.88 7.93 -9.08
CA ILE A 388 14.23 7.63 -7.81
C ILE A 388 13.30 8.78 -7.40
N THR A 389 13.79 10.02 -7.46
CA THR A 389 12.99 11.21 -7.14
C THR A 389 11.75 11.30 -8.02
N TYR A 390 11.86 11.05 -9.32
CA TYR A 390 10.73 11.09 -10.24
C TYR A 390 9.74 9.92 -10.07
N LYS A 391 10.18 8.75 -9.58
CA LYS A 391 9.25 7.68 -9.14
C LYS A 391 8.41 8.19 -7.97
N LEU A 392 9.04 8.80 -6.97
CA LEU A 392 8.37 9.33 -5.78
C LEU A 392 7.36 10.44 -6.09
N LEU A 393 7.68 11.35 -7.01
CA LEU A 393 6.78 12.46 -7.37
C LEU A 393 5.39 12.00 -7.85
N LYS A 394 5.27 10.81 -8.44
CA LYS A 394 3.98 10.28 -8.93
C LYS A 394 3.05 9.83 -7.82
N GLU A 395 3.62 9.47 -6.68
CA GLU A 395 2.90 8.97 -5.50
C GLU A 395 2.66 10.07 -4.47
N THR A 396 3.05 11.32 -4.77
CA THR A 396 2.95 12.45 -3.85
C THR A 396 1.70 13.29 -4.07
N ASP A 397 1.05 13.64 -2.97
CA ASP A 397 -0.09 14.56 -2.95
C ASP A 397 0.36 16.02 -3.09
N ALA A 398 1.56 16.34 -2.59
CA ALA A 398 2.18 17.66 -2.62
C ALA A 398 3.70 17.56 -2.84
N VAL A 399 4.25 18.53 -3.56
CA VAL A 399 5.69 18.64 -3.87
C VAL A 399 6.16 20.04 -3.49
N ILE A 400 7.21 20.12 -2.68
CA ILE A 400 7.89 21.36 -2.33
C ILE A 400 9.18 21.46 -3.13
N PHE A 401 9.24 22.41 -4.07
CA PHE A 401 10.46 22.79 -4.74
C PHE A 401 11.19 23.89 -3.96
N LEU A 402 12.40 23.59 -3.48
CA LEU A 402 13.21 24.48 -2.67
C LEU A 402 14.29 25.17 -3.51
N THR A 403 14.32 26.51 -3.50
CA THR A 403 15.35 27.34 -4.14
C THR A 403 15.99 28.31 -3.13
N ASN A 404 17.10 28.93 -3.51
CA ASN A 404 17.90 29.79 -2.65
C ASN A 404 17.76 31.26 -3.06
N ALA A 405 17.41 32.14 -2.12
CA ALA A 405 17.25 33.58 -2.34
C ALA A 405 18.49 34.26 -2.93
N MET A 406 19.70 33.86 -2.49
CA MET A 406 20.99 34.43 -2.94
C MET A 406 21.31 34.10 -4.40
N HIS A 407 20.81 32.96 -4.88
CA HIS A 407 21.12 32.42 -6.20
C HIS A 407 19.84 31.94 -6.88
N LEU A 408 18.86 32.83 -6.95
CA LEU A 408 17.51 32.52 -7.41
C LEU A 408 17.47 32.20 -8.91
N LEU A 409 16.83 31.07 -9.27
CA LEU A 409 16.53 30.68 -10.65
C LEU A 409 17.78 30.66 -11.54
N THR A 410 18.79 29.90 -11.13
CA THR A 410 19.87 29.50 -12.04
C THR A 410 19.33 28.73 -13.24
N GLU A 411 20.04 28.67 -14.37
CA GLU A 411 19.56 27.94 -15.56
C GLU A 411 19.22 26.47 -15.24
N LYS A 412 20.03 25.83 -14.38
CA LYS A 412 19.77 24.47 -13.90
C LYS A 412 18.50 24.35 -13.05
N GLU A 413 18.23 25.31 -12.16
CA GLU A 413 16.97 25.32 -11.39
C GLU A 413 15.76 25.56 -12.28
N LYS A 414 15.89 26.40 -13.32
CA LYS A 414 14.83 26.64 -14.30
C LYS A 414 14.51 25.39 -15.11
N GLU A 415 15.52 24.65 -15.56
CA GLU A 415 15.33 23.36 -16.23
C GLU A 415 14.68 22.36 -15.27
N LEU A 416 15.18 22.30 -14.03
CA LEU A 416 14.71 21.33 -13.07
C LEU A 416 13.25 21.50 -12.67
N ILE A 417 12.81 22.75 -12.41
CA ILE A 417 11.41 22.99 -12.04
C ILE A 417 10.46 22.73 -13.22
N LYS A 418 10.92 22.93 -14.45
CA LYS A 418 10.16 22.56 -15.67
C LYS A 418 10.04 21.04 -15.79
N ASP A 419 11.10 20.31 -15.49
CA ASP A 419 11.08 18.85 -15.46
C ASP A 419 10.15 18.33 -14.35
N VAL A 420 10.26 18.85 -13.13
CA VAL A 420 9.36 18.50 -12.02
C VAL A 420 7.91 18.74 -12.43
N ARG A 421 7.59 19.90 -13.01
CA ARG A 421 6.25 20.17 -13.54
C ARG A 421 5.83 19.17 -14.61
N TYR A 422 6.70 18.89 -15.57
CA TYR A 422 6.44 17.90 -16.63
C TYR A 422 6.09 16.53 -16.03
N GLN A 423 6.80 16.11 -14.98
CA GLN A 423 6.52 14.85 -14.29
C GLN A 423 5.19 14.89 -13.52
N LEU A 424 4.88 15.99 -12.85
CA LEU A 424 3.62 16.15 -12.10
C LEU A 424 2.40 16.17 -13.03
N ASN A 425 2.57 16.69 -14.24
CA ASN A 425 1.54 16.77 -15.27
C ASN A 425 1.60 15.62 -16.29
N ASN A 426 2.14 14.46 -15.91
CA ASN A 426 2.09 13.23 -16.71
C ASN A 426 2.69 13.35 -18.11
N GLY A 427 3.70 14.20 -18.27
CA GLY A 427 4.37 14.44 -19.54
C GLY A 427 3.77 15.59 -20.37
N GLU A 428 2.85 16.37 -19.80
CA GLU A 428 2.33 17.57 -20.43
C GLU A 428 3.17 18.80 -20.05
N SER A 429 3.94 19.31 -21.00
CA SER A 429 4.91 20.38 -20.76
C SER A 429 4.31 21.79 -20.66
N LYS A 430 3.04 21.97 -21.05
CA LYS A 430 2.38 23.29 -21.14
C LYS A 430 1.32 23.54 -20.06
N GLU A 431 0.96 22.52 -19.31
CA GLU A 431 0.02 22.65 -18.20
C GLU A 431 0.76 23.09 -16.94
N ALA A 432 0.04 23.78 -16.05
CA ALA A 432 0.56 24.15 -14.75
C ALA A 432 0.42 23.00 -13.76
N ALA A 433 1.34 22.87 -12.79
CA ALA A 433 1.25 21.82 -11.78
C ALA A 433 0.32 22.24 -10.62
N GLU A 434 -0.63 21.38 -10.25
CA GLU A 434 -1.57 21.66 -9.14
C GLU A 434 -1.01 21.34 -7.76
N ASN A 435 -0.09 20.37 -7.67
CA ASN A 435 0.54 19.89 -6.44
C ASN A 435 1.92 20.51 -6.15
N LEU A 436 2.34 21.54 -6.88
CA LEU A 436 3.65 22.16 -6.71
C LEU A 436 3.60 23.38 -5.77
N PHE A 437 4.50 23.41 -4.80
CA PHE A 437 4.84 24.57 -3.97
C PHE A 437 6.27 25.00 -4.25
N ILE A 438 6.54 26.30 -4.32
CA ILE A 438 7.89 26.85 -4.50
C ILE A 438 8.27 27.59 -3.22
N LEU A 439 9.33 27.13 -2.57
CA LEU A 439 9.86 27.74 -1.35
C LEU A 439 11.21 28.39 -1.64
N VAL A 440 11.31 29.69 -1.36
CA VAL A 440 12.55 30.46 -1.42
C VAL A 440 13.15 30.51 -0.02
N ASN A 441 14.24 29.76 0.18
CA ASN A 441 14.97 29.69 1.44
C ASN A 441 16.11 30.72 1.50
N PHE A 442 16.71 30.91 2.67
CA PHE A 442 17.81 31.85 2.93
C PHE A 442 17.42 33.34 2.80
N MET A 443 16.16 33.68 3.07
CA MET A 443 15.73 35.08 3.09
C MET A 443 16.42 35.90 4.19
N ASP A 444 17.02 35.26 5.19
CA ASP A 444 17.81 35.91 6.25
C ASP A 444 19.20 36.38 5.80
N MET A 445 19.62 36.00 4.60
CA MET A 445 20.93 36.36 4.06
C MET A 445 20.88 37.64 3.19
N LEU A 446 19.68 38.17 2.90
CA LEU A 446 19.51 39.41 2.15
C LEU A 446 19.62 40.59 3.13
N ASP A 447 20.36 41.64 2.74
CA ASP A 447 20.72 42.73 3.67
C ASP A 447 19.65 43.83 3.78
N ASN A 448 18.79 43.99 2.77
CA ASN A 448 17.81 45.08 2.70
C ASN A 448 16.47 44.65 2.08
N GLU A 449 15.43 45.45 2.32
CA GLU A 449 14.07 45.20 1.80
C GLU A 449 13.93 45.36 0.28
N GLU A 450 14.83 46.09 -0.38
CA GLU A 450 14.83 46.22 -1.85
C GLU A 450 15.23 44.88 -2.50
N ASP A 451 16.27 44.23 -1.99
CA ASP A 451 16.70 42.89 -2.42
C ASP A 451 15.59 41.85 -2.17
N HIS A 452 14.84 41.96 -1.07
CA HIS A 452 13.67 41.12 -0.81
C HIS A 452 12.60 41.28 -1.91
N GLN A 453 12.32 42.52 -2.32
CA GLN A 453 11.33 42.80 -3.36
C GLN A 453 11.82 42.34 -4.74
N ASP A 454 13.10 42.48 -5.04
CA ASP A 454 13.70 42.03 -6.30
C ASP A 454 13.64 40.51 -6.45
N VAL A 455 13.97 39.76 -5.39
CA VAL A 455 13.83 38.30 -5.34
C VAL A 455 12.39 37.87 -5.58
N LYS A 456 11.42 38.52 -4.91
CA LYS A 456 9.98 38.25 -5.08
C LYS A 456 9.54 38.47 -6.52
N LYS A 457 9.81 39.65 -7.06
CA LYS A 457 9.41 40.05 -8.41
C LYS A 457 10.02 39.15 -9.48
N ARG A 458 11.30 38.77 -9.33
CA ARG A 458 12.00 37.87 -10.25
C ARG A 458 11.35 36.49 -10.27
N LEU A 459 10.99 35.94 -9.12
CA LEU A 459 10.32 34.63 -9.05
C LEU A 459 8.90 34.68 -9.62
N GLU A 460 8.12 35.69 -9.24
CA GLU A 460 6.74 35.88 -9.72
C GLU A 460 6.70 35.99 -11.25
N THR A 461 7.59 36.81 -11.83
CA THR A 461 7.72 36.95 -13.30
C THR A 461 8.01 35.61 -13.97
N PHE A 462 8.89 34.79 -13.39
CA PHE A 462 9.24 33.48 -13.94
C PHE A 462 8.07 32.48 -13.86
N VAL A 463 7.42 32.39 -12.69
CA VAL A 463 6.25 31.54 -12.47
C VAL A 463 5.11 31.87 -13.44
N GLU A 464 4.87 33.17 -13.66
CA GLU A 464 3.89 33.67 -14.63
C GLU A 464 4.27 33.33 -16.07
N SER A 465 5.51 33.67 -16.47
CA SER A 465 5.96 33.50 -17.86
C SER A 465 5.99 32.04 -18.32
N GLU A 466 6.37 31.13 -17.43
CA GLU A 466 6.44 29.71 -17.73
C GLU A 466 5.10 29.00 -17.46
N LYS A 467 4.14 29.63 -16.79
CA LYS A 467 2.87 29.02 -16.35
C LYS A 467 3.13 27.78 -15.48
N LEU A 468 3.94 27.94 -14.43
CA LEU A 468 4.32 26.82 -13.56
C LEU A 468 3.18 26.36 -12.64
N LEU A 469 2.32 27.29 -12.22
CA LEU A 469 1.28 27.09 -11.20
C LEU A 469 -0.09 27.50 -11.74
N ILE A 470 -1.15 26.80 -11.31
CA ILE A 470 -2.53 27.02 -11.81
C ILE A 470 -3.04 28.42 -11.43
N THR A 471 -2.65 28.90 -10.26
CA THR A 471 -2.99 30.22 -9.75
C THR A 471 -1.72 31.07 -9.65
N THR A 472 -1.75 32.24 -10.29
CA THR A 472 -0.79 33.32 -10.05
C THR A 472 -1.19 34.03 -8.77
N GLY A 473 -0.59 33.67 -7.63
CA GLY A 473 -0.74 34.42 -6.38
C GLY A 473 -0.59 33.65 -5.07
N GLN A 474 0.29 34.16 -4.21
CA GLN A 474 0.41 34.11 -2.73
C GLN A 474 0.28 32.78 -1.95
N ASN A 475 -0.39 31.73 -2.43
CA ASN A 475 -0.62 30.49 -1.67
C ASN A 475 0.36 29.36 -2.00
N ARG A 476 1.04 29.40 -3.15
CA ARG A 476 1.96 28.32 -3.57
C ARG A 476 3.43 28.74 -3.59
N VAL A 477 3.71 30.02 -3.40
CA VAL A 477 5.07 30.58 -3.37
C VAL A 477 5.30 31.18 -1.99
N HIS A 478 6.34 30.73 -1.30
CA HIS A 478 6.63 31.13 0.08
C HIS A 478 8.11 31.51 0.25
N TYR A 479 8.37 32.49 1.11
CA TYR A 479 9.70 33.05 1.36
C TYR A 479 10.04 32.80 2.83
N ILE A 480 11.10 32.04 3.11
CA ILE A 480 11.40 31.54 4.45
C ILE A 480 12.90 31.61 4.78
N SER A 481 13.20 31.49 6.07
CA SER A 481 14.52 31.06 6.54
C SER A 481 14.35 29.82 7.41
N ALA A 482 14.55 28.64 6.83
CA ALA A 482 14.42 27.38 7.56
C ALA A 482 15.36 27.30 8.78
N LYS A 483 16.55 27.91 8.67
CA LYS A 483 17.56 27.93 9.74
C LYS A 483 17.14 28.83 10.90
N LYS A 484 16.58 30.01 10.63
CA LYS A 484 16.07 30.89 11.69
C LYS A 484 14.88 30.24 12.39
N VAL A 485 13.92 29.75 11.61
CA VAL A 485 12.73 29.05 12.12
C VAL A 485 13.10 27.90 13.04
N LEU A 486 14.03 27.02 12.63
CA LEU A 486 14.45 25.89 13.46
C LEU A 486 15.01 26.35 14.81
N LYS A 487 15.84 27.40 14.82
CA LYS A 487 16.36 27.98 16.06
C LYS A 487 15.27 28.61 16.92
N SER A 488 14.34 29.33 16.30
CA SER A 488 13.25 30.00 17.01
C SER A 488 12.29 28.98 17.62
N ILE A 489 12.03 27.86 16.94
CA ILE A 489 11.28 26.72 17.51
C ILE A 489 12.02 26.11 18.71
N GLN A 490 13.33 25.89 18.60
CA GLN A 490 14.15 25.32 19.69
C GLN A 490 14.26 26.24 20.91
N ASN A 491 14.31 27.56 20.69
CA ASN A 491 14.48 28.57 21.74
C ASN A 491 13.15 29.09 22.30
N GLY A 492 12.03 28.86 21.61
CA GLY A 492 10.73 29.45 21.94
C GLY A 492 10.61 30.93 21.57
N ASP A 493 11.37 31.40 20.57
CA ASP A 493 11.37 32.80 20.11
C ASP A 493 10.27 33.04 19.06
N ASP A 494 9.59 34.18 19.13
CA ASP A 494 8.62 34.63 18.12
C ASP A 494 9.28 35.69 17.21
N ASP A 495 9.66 35.28 15.99
CA ASP A 495 10.25 36.16 14.98
C ASP A 495 9.43 36.18 13.67
N ASP A 496 9.70 37.16 12.80
CA ASP A 496 8.95 37.33 11.55
C ASP A 496 9.18 36.18 10.54
N TYR A 497 10.29 35.43 10.66
CA TYR A 497 10.53 34.23 9.85
C TYR A 497 9.63 33.07 10.31
N LEU A 498 9.36 32.93 11.60
CA LEU A 498 8.41 31.97 12.15
C LEU A 498 7.00 32.25 11.63
N LYS A 499 6.56 33.52 11.60
CA LYS A 499 5.26 33.90 11.01
C LYS A 499 5.16 33.57 9.52
N SER A 500 6.23 33.85 8.77
CA SER A 500 6.29 33.51 7.33
C SER A 500 6.22 31.99 7.12
N PHE A 501 6.88 31.22 7.99
CA PHE A 501 6.82 29.75 7.97
C PHE A 501 5.45 29.20 8.39
N GLN A 502 4.78 29.82 9.36
CA GLN A 502 3.41 29.50 9.73
C GLN A 502 2.45 29.77 8.56
N SER A 503 2.62 30.86 7.81
CA SER A 503 1.84 31.13 6.61
C SER A 503 2.02 30.04 5.55
N PHE A 504 3.26 29.59 5.32
CA PHE A 504 3.55 28.45 4.45
C PHE A 504 2.86 27.17 4.92
N THR A 505 3.05 26.77 6.18
CA THR A 505 2.49 25.52 6.71
C THR A 505 0.96 25.53 6.71
N GLN A 506 0.31 26.65 7.00
CA GLN A 506 -1.15 26.81 6.88
C GLN A 506 -1.63 26.67 5.44
N SER A 507 -0.88 27.22 4.48
CA SER A 507 -1.22 27.11 3.07
C SER A 507 -1.09 25.67 2.56
N LEU A 508 -0.02 24.98 2.96
CA LEU A 508 0.18 23.56 2.69
C LEU A 508 -0.93 22.71 3.34
N GLU A 509 -1.28 23.01 4.58
CA GLU A 509 -2.33 22.31 5.31
C GLU A 509 -3.67 22.41 4.59
N ARG A 510 -4.09 23.64 4.22
CA ARG A 510 -5.32 23.87 3.47
C ARG A 510 -5.35 23.16 2.13
N PHE A 511 -4.23 23.12 1.43
CA PHE A 511 -4.13 22.37 0.17
C PHE A 511 -4.35 20.88 0.39
N LEU A 512 -3.65 20.29 1.37
CA LEU A 512 -3.76 18.87 1.67
C LEU A 512 -5.18 18.50 2.09
N THR A 513 -5.87 19.34 2.88
CA THR A 513 -7.21 19.02 3.38
C THR A 513 -8.32 19.34 2.39
N PHE A 514 -8.39 20.57 1.89
CA PHE A 514 -9.54 21.07 1.11
C PHE A 514 -9.43 20.81 -0.39
N GLU A 515 -8.23 20.60 -0.93
CA GLU A 515 -8.06 20.24 -2.34
C GLU A 515 -7.83 18.72 -2.47
N ARG A 516 -6.72 18.19 -1.92
CA ARG A 516 -6.39 16.77 -2.04
C ARG A 516 -7.30 15.89 -1.17
N GLY A 517 -7.54 16.29 0.07
CA GLY A 517 -8.36 15.55 1.02
C GLY A 517 -9.81 15.44 0.60
N ALA A 518 -10.39 16.53 0.08
CA ALA A 518 -11.73 16.54 -0.49
C ALA A 518 -11.93 15.48 -1.58
N ILE A 519 -10.94 15.33 -2.48
CA ILE A 519 -10.96 14.29 -3.52
C ILE A 519 -10.95 12.89 -2.89
N LYS A 520 -10.07 12.65 -1.90
CA LYS A 520 -9.97 11.35 -1.24
C LYS A 520 -11.26 10.99 -0.49
N ILE A 521 -11.82 11.93 0.28
CA ILE A 521 -13.09 11.73 1.01
C ILE A 521 -14.25 11.46 0.06
N LYS A 522 -14.40 12.27 -1.00
CA LYS A 522 -15.46 12.08 -1.99
C LYS A 522 -15.38 10.70 -2.65
N ARG A 523 -14.17 10.23 -2.96
CA ARG A 523 -13.96 8.89 -3.50
C ARG A 523 -14.43 7.81 -2.52
N SER A 524 -13.98 7.86 -1.26
CA SER A 524 -14.39 6.87 -0.25
C SER A 524 -15.90 6.89 0.01
N VAL A 525 -16.53 8.07 0.05
CA VAL A 525 -17.98 8.20 0.20
C VAL A 525 -18.71 7.58 -0.98
N ASN A 526 -18.27 7.83 -2.22
CA ASN A 526 -18.88 7.25 -3.40
C ASN A 526 -18.74 5.71 -3.43
N GLU A 527 -17.58 5.17 -3.02
CA GLU A 527 -17.35 3.73 -2.91
C GLU A 527 -18.31 3.11 -1.87
N LEU A 528 -18.47 3.73 -0.70
CA LEU A 528 -19.43 3.27 0.32
C LEU A 528 -20.89 3.41 -0.10
N ASP A 529 -21.26 4.52 -0.73
CA ASP A 529 -22.62 4.78 -1.23
C ASP A 529 -23.03 3.73 -2.27
N SER A 530 -22.11 3.37 -3.17
CA SER A 530 -22.32 2.29 -4.14
C SER A 530 -22.58 0.94 -3.46
N LEU A 531 -21.86 0.61 -2.39
CA LEU A 531 -22.05 -0.62 -1.62
C LEU A 531 -23.37 -0.64 -0.84
N ILE A 532 -23.79 0.52 -0.31
CA ILE A 532 -25.11 0.67 0.32
C ILE A 532 -26.21 0.44 -0.70
N ILE A 533 -26.15 1.08 -1.87
CA ILE A 533 -27.14 0.92 -2.94
C ILE A 533 -27.24 -0.55 -3.37
N LYS A 534 -26.09 -1.20 -3.58
CA LYS A 534 -26.00 -2.63 -3.89
C LYS A 534 -26.69 -3.49 -2.83
N SER A 535 -26.48 -3.19 -1.55
CA SER A 535 -27.10 -3.89 -0.42
C SER A 535 -28.62 -3.71 -0.40
N LEU A 536 -29.10 -2.46 -0.59
CA LEU A 536 -30.53 -2.15 -0.62
C LEU A 536 -31.25 -2.88 -1.76
N ASP A 537 -30.64 -2.95 -2.94
CA ASP A 537 -31.20 -3.67 -4.08
C ASP A 537 -31.34 -5.17 -3.79
N LEU A 538 -30.38 -5.79 -3.11
CA LEU A 538 -30.44 -7.20 -2.71
C LEU A 538 -31.58 -7.46 -1.71
N LEU A 539 -31.78 -6.57 -0.74
CA LEU A 539 -32.92 -6.67 0.20
C LEU A 539 -34.28 -6.53 -0.50
N ILE A 540 -34.36 -5.67 -1.51
CA ILE A 540 -35.57 -5.53 -2.34
C ILE A 540 -35.83 -6.83 -3.11
N GLN A 541 -34.78 -7.49 -3.61
CA GLN A 541 -34.91 -8.79 -4.27
C GLN A 541 -35.40 -9.86 -3.28
N TYR A 542 -34.80 -9.95 -2.09
CA TYR A 542 -35.23 -10.92 -1.07
C TYR A 542 -36.69 -10.71 -0.62
N ASN A 543 -37.13 -9.46 -0.44
CA ASN A 543 -38.53 -9.17 -0.12
C ASN A 543 -39.51 -9.71 -1.17
N LYS A 544 -39.15 -9.68 -2.47
CA LYS A 544 -39.99 -10.26 -3.52
C LYS A 544 -40.05 -11.79 -3.44
N ILE A 545 -38.96 -12.43 -3.01
CA ILE A 545 -38.86 -13.88 -2.76
C ILE A 545 -39.79 -14.26 -1.59
N VAL A 546 -39.73 -13.54 -0.47
CA VAL A 546 -40.61 -13.76 0.69
C VAL A 546 -42.09 -13.57 0.34
N GLU A 547 -42.43 -12.60 -0.51
CA GLU A 547 -43.81 -12.35 -0.99
C GLU A 547 -44.32 -13.44 -1.95
N GLY A 548 -43.49 -14.44 -2.30
CA GLY A 548 -43.84 -15.48 -3.26
C GLY A 548 -43.93 -14.97 -4.70
N LYS A 549 -43.46 -13.74 -4.96
CA LYS A 549 -43.37 -13.18 -6.32
C LYS A 549 -42.19 -13.76 -7.10
N ILE A 550 -41.26 -14.39 -6.38
CA ILE A 550 -40.08 -15.09 -6.90
C ILE A 550 -40.03 -16.45 -6.20
N SER A 551 -40.23 -17.53 -6.95
CA SER A 551 -40.29 -18.90 -6.44
C SER A 551 -39.49 -19.79 -7.39
N LEU A 552 -38.47 -20.48 -6.89
CA LEU A 552 -37.67 -21.40 -7.70
C LEU A 552 -38.21 -22.83 -7.59
N SER A 553 -38.53 -23.46 -8.71
CA SER A 553 -38.72 -24.90 -8.79
C SER A 553 -37.40 -25.64 -8.61
N LYS A 554 -37.48 -26.94 -8.26
CA LYS A 554 -36.31 -27.82 -8.15
C LYS A 554 -35.48 -27.89 -9.45
N ALA A 555 -36.13 -27.76 -10.61
CA ALA A 555 -35.46 -27.73 -11.91
C ALA A 555 -34.67 -26.42 -12.10
N GLU A 556 -35.24 -25.29 -11.71
CA GLU A 556 -34.57 -23.97 -11.81
C GLU A 556 -33.40 -23.85 -10.81
N LYS A 557 -33.51 -24.41 -9.60
CA LYS A 557 -32.38 -24.49 -8.65
C LYS A 557 -31.20 -25.29 -9.24
N LEU A 558 -31.48 -26.44 -9.86
CA LEU A 558 -30.47 -27.26 -10.53
C LEU A 558 -29.85 -26.54 -11.73
N GLU A 559 -30.65 -25.78 -12.48
CA GLU A 559 -30.15 -24.97 -13.59
C GLU A 559 -29.16 -23.89 -13.10
N ILE A 560 -29.48 -23.18 -12.00
CA ILE A 560 -28.56 -22.19 -11.41
C ILE A 560 -27.24 -22.85 -10.95
N ILE A 561 -27.30 -24.02 -10.30
CA ILE A 561 -26.10 -24.78 -9.89
C ILE A 561 -25.25 -25.19 -11.10
N GLU A 562 -25.88 -25.67 -12.17
CA GLU A 562 -25.18 -25.99 -13.42
C GLU A 562 -24.50 -24.73 -14.00
N LYS A 563 -25.15 -23.58 -13.96
CA LYS A 563 -24.55 -22.30 -14.38
C LYS A 563 -23.37 -21.89 -13.50
N ILE A 564 -23.44 -22.04 -12.18
CA ILE A 564 -22.30 -21.79 -11.27
C ILE A 564 -21.10 -22.66 -11.66
N GLY A 565 -21.33 -23.94 -11.96
CA GLY A 565 -20.29 -24.85 -12.45
C GLY A 565 -19.68 -24.40 -13.78
N LEU A 566 -20.51 -23.91 -14.72
CA LEU A 566 -20.04 -23.36 -15.99
C LEU A 566 -19.25 -22.07 -15.83
N ILE A 567 -19.67 -21.18 -14.92
CA ILE A 567 -18.98 -19.91 -14.61
C ILE A 567 -17.61 -20.20 -13.99
N SER A 568 -17.54 -21.12 -13.02
CA SER A 568 -16.28 -21.54 -12.40
C SER A 568 -15.33 -22.17 -13.41
N GLY A 569 -15.87 -22.95 -14.37
CA GLY A 569 -15.09 -23.48 -15.49
C GLY A 569 -14.62 -22.41 -16.48
N CYS A 570 -15.34 -21.30 -16.62
CA CYS A 570 -14.94 -20.15 -17.43
C CYS A 570 -13.74 -19.43 -16.80
N GLU A 571 -13.69 -19.30 -15.47
CA GLU A 571 -12.55 -18.71 -14.75
C GLU A 571 -11.23 -19.42 -15.10
N LEU A 572 -11.19 -20.75 -15.00
CA LEU A 572 -10.00 -21.55 -15.31
C LEU A 572 -9.59 -21.40 -16.79
N LYS A 573 -10.57 -21.38 -17.71
CA LYS A 573 -10.31 -21.18 -19.14
C LYS A 573 -9.72 -19.80 -19.40
N LEU A 574 -10.25 -18.75 -18.80
CA LEU A 574 -9.77 -17.38 -18.97
C LEU A 574 -8.40 -17.17 -18.33
N ARG A 575 -8.13 -17.72 -17.14
CA ARG A 575 -6.77 -17.74 -16.56
C ARG A 575 -5.79 -18.39 -17.53
N SER A 576 -6.13 -19.58 -18.07
CA SER A 576 -5.24 -20.27 -19.02
C SER A 576 -5.04 -19.51 -20.33
N PHE A 577 -6.08 -18.85 -20.85
CA PHE A 577 -6.02 -18.07 -22.08
C PHE A 577 -5.20 -16.80 -21.90
N ALA A 578 -5.36 -16.13 -20.77
CA ALA A 578 -4.60 -14.93 -20.45
C ALA A 578 -3.12 -15.25 -20.18
N GLU A 579 -2.79 -16.39 -19.57
CA GLU A 579 -1.41 -16.90 -19.49
C GLU A 579 -0.80 -17.15 -20.88
N GLN A 580 -1.58 -17.71 -21.81
CA GLN A 580 -1.13 -17.89 -23.19
C GLN A 580 -0.86 -16.56 -23.89
N LEU A 581 -1.77 -15.59 -23.76
CA LEU A 581 -1.59 -14.26 -24.34
C LEU A 581 -0.43 -13.49 -23.69
N LYS A 582 -0.25 -13.62 -22.37
CA LYS A 582 0.90 -13.07 -21.64
C LYS A 582 2.20 -13.62 -22.22
N TYR A 583 2.29 -14.94 -22.40
CA TYR A 583 3.46 -15.58 -23.00
C TYR A 583 3.71 -15.12 -24.44
N GLN A 584 2.67 -14.98 -25.27
CA GLN A 584 2.78 -14.45 -26.62
C GLN A 584 3.25 -12.99 -26.64
N ALA A 585 2.68 -12.14 -25.78
CA ALA A 585 3.05 -10.74 -25.64
C ALA A 585 4.51 -10.58 -25.21
N VAL A 586 4.97 -11.38 -24.23
CA VAL A 586 6.37 -11.42 -23.78
C VAL A 586 7.29 -11.82 -24.94
N ASN A 587 6.96 -12.86 -25.69
CA ASN A 587 7.79 -13.30 -26.82
C ASN A 587 7.84 -12.27 -27.95
N GLU A 588 6.69 -11.69 -28.34
CA GLU A 588 6.66 -10.63 -29.35
C GLU A 588 7.43 -9.37 -28.86
N ALA A 589 7.36 -9.05 -27.57
CA ALA A 589 8.14 -7.96 -26.98
C ALA A 589 9.65 -8.25 -27.02
N HIS A 590 10.07 -9.48 -26.71
CA HIS A 590 11.47 -9.91 -26.85
C HIS A 590 11.94 -9.82 -28.30
N GLU A 591 11.17 -10.32 -29.27
CA GLU A 591 11.51 -10.22 -30.70
C GLU A 591 11.62 -8.76 -31.16
N SER A 592 10.69 -7.91 -30.74
CA SER A 592 10.71 -6.48 -31.02
C SER A 592 11.91 -5.79 -30.40
N TRP A 593 12.25 -6.12 -29.15
CA TRP A 593 13.44 -5.64 -28.46
C TRP A 593 14.71 -6.04 -29.21
N HIS A 594 14.83 -7.31 -29.60
CA HIS A 594 15.98 -7.81 -30.35
C HIS A 594 16.16 -7.09 -31.68
N LYS A 595 15.06 -6.84 -32.41
CA LYS A 595 15.10 -6.08 -33.66
C LYS A 595 15.56 -4.65 -33.43
N TRP A 596 14.91 -3.92 -32.53
CA TRP A 596 15.28 -2.54 -32.18
C TRP A 596 16.75 -2.44 -31.74
N TYR A 597 17.18 -3.35 -30.88
CA TYR A 597 18.55 -3.43 -30.39
C TYR A 597 19.57 -3.62 -31.52
N SER A 598 19.24 -4.45 -32.52
CA SER A 598 20.12 -4.70 -33.66
C SER A 598 20.27 -3.49 -34.60
N GLU A 599 19.25 -2.64 -34.67
CA GLU A 599 19.22 -1.42 -35.50
C GLU A 599 19.78 -0.19 -34.75
N LEU A 600 19.86 -0.27 -33.41
CA LEU A 600 20.30 0.81 -32.53
C LEU A 600 21.67 1.44 -32.89
N PRO A 601 22.73 0.67 -33.24
CA PRO A 601 24.02 1.27 -33.57
C PRO A 601 23.96 2.18 -34.81
N GLU A 602 23.20 1.77 -35.82
CA GLU A 602 23.05 2.54 -37.07
C GLU A 602 22.23 3.81 -36.82
N GLU A 603 21.15 3.71 -36.05
CA GLU A 603 20.31 4.86 -35.68
C GLU A 603 21.06 5.89 -34.84
N LEU A 604 21.87 5.47 -33.87
CA LEU A 604 22.71 6.38 -33.09
C LEU A 604 23.82 7.00 -33.94
N ALA A 605 24.39 6.26 -34.91
CA ALA A 605 25.37 6.81 -35.84
C ALA A 605 24.76 7.94 -36.69
N LYS A 606 23.55 7.76 -37.22
CA LYS A 606 22.81 8.81 -37.97
C LYS A 606 22.56 10.05 -37.12
N ARG A 607 22.07 9.86 -35.89
CA ARG A 607 21.77 10.96 -34.96
C ARG A 607 23.04 11.69 -34.52
N SER A 608 24.16 10.99 -34.38
CA SER A 608 25.42 11.61 -33.95
C SER A 608 25.95 12.69 -34.88
N VAL A 609 25.51 12.74 -36.14
CA VAL A 609 25.87 13.79 -37.09
C VAL A 609 25.44 15.16 -36.59
N THR A 610 24.27 15.27 -35.94
CA THR A 610 23.75 16.54 -35.41
C THR A 610 24.39 16.95 -34.09
N TRP A 611 25.18 16.06 -33.45
CA TRP A 611 25.82 16.40 -32.19
C TRP A 611 26.79 17.56 -32.35
N SER A 612 26.69 18.54 -31.47
CA SER A 612 27.51 19.75 -31.52
C SER A 612 28.12 20.05 -30.16
N SER A 613 29.26 20.72 -30.16
CA SER A 613 29.95 21.14 -28.95
C SER A 613 30.60 22.49 -29.21
N LYS A 614 30.59 23.35 -28.19
CA LYS A 614 31.28 24.65 -28.22
C LYS A 614 32.77 24.51 -27.87
N HIS A 615 33.18 23.37 -27.31
CA HIS A 615 34.53 23.09 -26.85
C HIS A 615 35.42 22.55 -27.97
N SER A 616 36.67 23.03 -28.02
CA SER A 616 37.64 22.61 -29.05
C SER A 616 38.48 21.42 -28.59
N ARG A 617 38.77 20.48 -29.53
CA ARG A 617 39.59 19.27 -29.27
C ARG A 617 41.01 19.61 -28.77
N LEU A 618 41.52 20.81 -29.04
CA LEU A 618 42.89 21.24 -28.75
C LEU A 618 43.12 21.69 -27.29
N PHE A 619 42.09 22.17 -26.59
CA PHE A 619 42.23 22.74 -25.25
C PHE A 619 41.27 22.13 -24.20
N GLU A 620 40.12 21.59 -24.64
CA GLU A 620 39.00 21.23 -23.73
C GLU A 620 38.42 19.83 -24.06
N GLN A 621 39.29 18.87 -24.40
CA GLN A 621 38.90 17.51 -24.82
C GLN A 621 37.99 16.80 -23.80
N LYS A 622 38.18 17.01 -22.49
CA LYS A 622 37.35 16.40 -21.45
C LYS A 622 35.90 16.90 -21.49
N GLU A 623 35.69 18.20 -21.66
CA GLU A 623 34.35 18.78 -21.74
C GLU A 623 33.68 18.43 -23.08
N LEU A 624 34.45 18.36 -24.18
CA LEU A 624 33.97 17.87 -25.48
C LEU A 624 33.42 16.43 -25.39
N ILE A 625 34.15 15.51 -24.77
CA ILE A 625 33.70 14.11 -24.61
C ILE A 625 32.45 14.06 -23.74
N LYS A 626 32.42 14.82 -22.65
CA LYS A 626 31.29 14.90 -21.73
C LYS A 626 30.01 15.38 -22.43
N GLU A 627 30.08 16.45 -23.23
CA GLU A 627 28.93 16.96 -23.99
C GLU A 627 28.43 15.95 -25.04
N TYR A 628 29.33 15.26 -25.74
CA TYR A 628 28.93 14.21 -26.69
C TYR A 628 28.38 12.97 -25.98
N THR A 629 28.88 12.62 -24.80
CA THR A 629 28.28 11.54 -23.99
C THR A 629 26.89 11.92 -23.49
N SER A 630 26.65 13.17 -23.09
CA SER A 630 25.31 13.64 -22.72
C SER A 630 24.34 13.55 -23.92
N GLN A 631 24.77 13.98 -25.11
CA GLN A 631 23.96 13.87 -26.34
C GLN A 631 23.69 12.41 -26.74
N PHE A 632 24.68 11.52 -26.59
CA PHE A 632 24.49 10.07 -26.76
C PHE A 632 23.41 9.52 -25.83
N ILE A 633 23.45 9.87 -24.54
CA ILE A 633 22.46 9.42 -23.55
C ILE A 633 21.05 9.92 -23.92
N GLU A 634 20.95 11.18 -24.33
CA GLU A 634 19.67 11.78 -24.75
C GLU A 634 19.10 11.08 -25.99
N ASP A 635 19.93 10.80 -26.99
CA ASP A 635 19.50 10.09 -28.19
C ASP A 635 19.13 8.63 -27.93
N LEU A 636 19.90 7.94 -27.09
CA LEU A 636 19.59 6.57 -26.64
C LEU A 636 18.25 6.53 -25.89
N LYS A 637 18.02 7.48 -24.99
CA LYS A 637 16.74 7.65 -24.30
C LYS A 637 15.60 7.91 -25.28
N SER A 638 15.84 8.77 -26.27
CA SER A 638 14.87 9.10 -27.31
C SER A 638 14.51 7.86 -28.17
N THR A 639 15.49 7.09 -28.64
CA THR A 639 15.23 5.88 -29.45
C THR A 639 14.48 4.81 -28.67
N LEU A 640 14.80 4.63 -27.39
CA LEU A 640 14.09 3.71 -26.50
C LEU A 640 12.64 4.16 -26.26
N ASN A 641 12.42 5.44 -25.94
CA ASN A 641 11.09 6.01 -25.74
C ASN A 641 10.20 5.81 -26.98
N LEU A 642 10.78 5.98 -28.18
CA LEU A 642 10.09 5.73 -29.44
C LEU A 642 9.75 4.25 -29.61
N TRP A 643 10.70 3.33 -29.37
CA TRP A 643 10.43 1.89 -29.43
C TRP A 643 9.31 1.50 -28.47
N GLN A 644 9.38 1.98 -27.24
CA GLN A 644 8.39 1.68 -26.22
C GLN A 644 7.00 2.16 -26.65
N LYS A 645 6.89 3.44 -27.04
CA LYS A 645 5.63 4.06 -27.45
C LYS A 645 5.00 3.40 -28.68
N TYR A 646 5.82 3.06 -29.68
CA TYR A 646 5.31 2.63 -30.99
C TYR A 646 5.35 1.11 -31.21
N SER A 647 6.15 0.38 -30.44
CA SER A 647 6.31 -1.07 -30.57
C SER A 647 5.79 -1.80 -29.33
N LEU A 648 6.36 -1.57 -28.14
CA LEU A 648 5.97 -2.30 -26.94
C LEU A 648 4.51 -2.05 -26.56
N SER A 649 4.07 -0.78 -26.52
CA SER A 649 2.68 -0.43 -26.22
C SER A 649 1.72 -1.11 -27.21
N LYS A 650 2.07 -1.13 -28.50
CA LYS A 650 1.24 -1.75 -29.54
C LYS A 650 1.13 -3.27 -29.38
N ILE A 651 2.20 -3.94 -28.96
CA ILE A 651 2.21 -5.38 -28.67
C ILE A 651 1.28 -5.67 -27.49
N ILE A 652 1.39 -4.89 -26.42
CA ILE A 652 0.55 -5.05 -25.22
C ILE A 652 -0.91 -4.74 -25.56
N GLU A 653 -1.19 -3.63 -26.25
CA GLU A 653 -2.53 -3.23 -26.71
C GLU A 653 -3.19 -4.35 -27.52
N LYS A 654 -2.49 -4.88 -28.54
CA LYS A 654 -2.98 -5.98 -29.36
C LYS A 654 -3.43 -7.18 -28.52
N HIS A 655 -2.60 -7.65 -27.59
CA HIS A 655 -2.91 -8.85 -26.81
C HIS A 655 -3.96 -8.58 -25.72
N LEU A 656 -3.96 -7.38 -25.14
CA LEU A 656 -4.99 -6.96 -24.20
C LEU A 656 -6.35 -6.79 -24.88
N GLU A 657 -6.40 -6.27 -26.11
CA GLU A 657 -7.63 -6.21 -26.90
C GLU A 657 -8.19 -7.62 -27.11
N ILE A 658 -7.35 -8.59 -27.49
CA ILE A 658 -7.78 -9.99 -27.63
C ILE A 658 -8.30 -10.56 -26.31
N LEU A 659 -7.62 -10.28 -25.19
CA LEU A 659 -8.06 -10.70 -23.86
C LEU A 659 -9.40 -10.06 -23.50
N ASN A 660 -9.55 -8.76 -23.76
CA ASN A 660 -10.77 -8.00 -23.46
C ASN A 660 -11.94 -8.47 -24.31
N ASP A 661 -11.74 -8.70 -25.60
CA ASP A 661 -12.76 -9.25 -26.48
C ASP A 661 -13.23 -10.61 -25.98
N LYS A 662 -12.29 -11.46 -25.52
CA LYS A 662 -12.63 -12.76 -24.96
C LYS A 662 -13.39 -12.63 -23.64
N ILE A 663 -12.95 -11.73 -22.75
CA ILE A 663 -13.65 -11.42 -21.49
C ILE A 663 -15.06 -10.90 -21.78
N LEU A 664 -15.21 -9.95 -22.71
CA LEU A 664 -16.51 -9.38 -23.09
C LEU A 664 -17.43 -10.43 -23.68
N GLN A 665 -16.90 -11.30 -24.55
CA GLN A 665 -17.65 -12.41 -25.11
C GLN A 665 -18.18 -13.32 -24.00
N GLU A 666 -17.30 -13.84 -23.14
CA GLU A 666 -17.70 -14.74 -22.04
C GLU A 666 -18.67 -14.04 -21.08
N THR A 667 -18.44 -12.77 -20.73
CA THR A 667 -19.36 -11.99 -19.88
C THR A 667 -20.72 -11.80 -20.53
N SER A 668 -20.78 -11.50 -21.84
CA SER A 668 -22.04 -11.34 -22.56
C SER A 668 -22.82 -12.64 -22.66
N GLU A 669 -22.13 -13.77 -22.86
CA GLU A 669 -22.74 -15.09 -22.85
C GLU A 669 -23.28 -15.45 -21.46
N LEU A 670 -22.53 -15.12 -20.40
CA LEU A 670 -22.96 -15.30 -19.02
C LEU A 670 -24.18 -14.43 -18.69
N ASN A 671 -24.15 -13.16 -19.07
CA ASN A 671 -25.26 -12.26 -18.82
C ASN A 671 -26.52 -12.66 -19.60
N THR A 672 -26.39 -13.09 -20.85
CA THR A 672 -27.54 -13.62 -21.61
C THR A 672 -28.16 -14.83 -20.90
N LYS A 673 -27.33 -15.70 -20.32
CA LYS A 673 -27.79 -16.85 -19.53
C LYS A 673 -28.48 -16.40 -18.23
N LEU A 674 -27.95 -15.38 -17.55
CA LEU A 674 -28.55 -14.79 -16.35
C LEU A 674 -29.84 -13.99 -16.65
N GLU A 675 -29.95 -13.35 -17.81
CA GLU A 675 -31.16 -12.65 -18.26
C GLU A 675 -32.31 -13.61 -18.54
N ILE A 676 -32.02 -14.82 -19.04
CA ILE A 676 -33.02 -15.87 -19.21
C ILE A 676 -33.56 -16.30 -17.85
N ILE A 677 -32.68 -16.46 -16.86
CA ILE A 677 -33.05 -16.72 -15.46
C ILE A 677 -33.88 -15.57 -14.91
N ASP A 678 -33.47 -14.32 -15.14
CA ASP A 678 -34.22 -13.13 -14.72
C ASP A 678 -35.63 -13.05 -15.31
N LYS A 679 -35.79 -13.40 -16.59
CA LYS A 679 -37.10 -13.44 -17.25
C LYS A 679 -37.98 -14.57 -16.73
N ASN A 680 -37.39 -15.73 -16.45
CA ASN A 680 -38.13 -16.89 -15.97
C ASN A 680 -38.57 -16.73 -14.51
N ILE A 681 -37.73 -16.06 -13.70
CA ILE A 681 -37.87 -16.02 -12.24
C ILE A 681 -38.24 -14.61 -11.73
N ASN A 682 -38.35 -13.61 -12.62
CA ASN A 682 -38.66 -12.21 -12.31
C ASN A 682 -37.66 -11.56 -11.33
N THR A 683 -36.37 -11.92 -11.47
CA THR A 683 -35.22 -11.39 -10.71
C THR A 683 -34.47 -10.31 -11.52
N LYS A 684 -33.43 -9.71 -10.91
CA LYS A 684 -32.51 -8.77 -11.56
C LYS A 684 -31.04 -9.16 -11.32
N LEU A 685 -30.69 -10.43 -11.52
CA LEU A 685 -29.34 -10.95 -11.40
C LEU A 685 -28.39 -10.42 -12.49
N SER A 686 -28.88 -10.31 -13.73
CA SER A 686 -28.15 -9.77 -14.89
C SER A 686 -27.64 -8.35 -14.65
N GLY A 687 -28.42 -7.52 -13.95
CA GLY A 687 -28.05 -6.13 -13.63
C GLY A 687 -26.98 -5.99 -12.53
N CYS A 688 -26.59 -7.09 -11.87
CA CYS A 688 -25.59 -7.07 -10.80
C CYS A 688 -24.16 -7.24 -11.32
N ILE A 689 -23.98 -7.71 -12.56
CA ILE A 689 -22.68 -7.69 -13.23
C ILE A 689 -22.41 -6.24 -13.61
N ASN A 690 -21.49 -5.61 -12.88
CA ASN A 690 -21.08 -4.25 -13.20
C ASN A 690 -20.28 -4.25 -14.50
N TYR A 691 -20.98 -4.02 -15.60
CA TYR A 691 -20.39 -3.92 -16.92
C TYR A 691 -19.38 -2.78 -17.05
N ASP A 692 -19.44 -1.73 -16.22
CA ASP A 692 -18.43 -0.66 -16.25
C ASP A 692 -17.08 -1.12 -15.66
N LEU A 693 -17.07 -2.11 -14.75
CA LEU A 693 -15.84 -2.77 -14.27
C LEU A 693 -15.30 -3.79 -15.28
N VAL A 694 -16.16 -4.36 -16.13
CA VAL A 694 -15.75 -5.27 -17.20
C VAL A 694 -15.32 -4.49 -18.45
N ASN A 695 -16.00 -3.41 -18.76
CA ASN A 695 -15.78 -2.50 -19.88
C ASN A 695 -14.81 -1.39 -19.44
N ILE A 696 -13.63 -1.80 -18.98
CA ILE A 696 -12.56 -0.86 -18.74
C ILE A 696 -12.10 -0.36 -20.10
N ASP A 697 -12.41 0.90 -20.38
CA ASP A 697 -11.81 1.63 -21.48
C ASP A 697 -10.29 1.48 -21.33
N THR A 698 -9.63 0.76 -22.24
CA THR A 698 -8.19 0.49 -22.12
C THR A 698 -7.39 1.78 -22.19
N LYS A 699 -7.98 2.85 -22.73
CA LYS A 699 -7.38 4.19 -22.84
C LYS A 699 -7.05 4.82 -21.47
N PRO A 700 -7.95 4.89 -20.47
CA PRO A 700 -7.58 5.30 -19.11
C PRO A 700 -6.68 4.29 -18.40
N PHE A 701 -6.76 2.98 -18.68
CA PHE A 701 -5.80 1.99 -18.17
C PHE A 701 -4.38 2.33 -18.66
N PHE A 702 -4.21 2.70 -19.93
CA PHE A 702 -2.98 3.29 -20.50
C PHE A 702 -2.75 4.77 -20.12
N GLY A 703 -3.73 5.49 -19.58
CA GLY A 703 -3.57 6.83 -19.02
C GLY A 703 -3.01 6.81 -17.59
N THR A 704 -3.42 5.81 -16.80
CA THR A 704 -2.90 5.52 -15.44
C THR A 704 -1.66 4.61 -15.46
N LEU A 705 -1.45 3.78 -16.49
CA LEU A 705 -0.23 2.98 -16.71
C LEU A 705 0.72 3.57 -17.74
N GLY A 706 0.30 4.54 -18.55
CA GLY A 706 1.20 5.44 -19.30
C GLY A 706 2.04 6.30 -18.36
N ARG A 707 1.53 6.54 -17.14
CA ARG A 707 2.28 7.06 -15.99
C ARG A 707 3.37 6.10 -15.50
N TRP A 708 3.22 4.78 -15.63
CA TRP A 708 4.24 3.80 -15.22
C TRP A 708 5.23 3.52 -16.36
N SER A 709 4.76 3.24 -17.57
CA SER A 709 5.60 2.71 -18.63
C SER A 709 6.60 3.70 -19.22
N ALA A 710 6.21 4.93 -19.59
CA ALA A 710 7.09 5.86 -20.34
C ALA A 710 8.35 6.28 -19.56
N ASN A 711 8.33 6.07 -18.25
CA ASN A 711 9.35 6.52 -17.32
C ASN A 711 10.01 5.34 -16.61
N VAL A 712 9.31 4.27 -16.25
CA VAL A 712 9.93 3.13 -15.52
C VAL A 712 10.99 2.44 -16.37
N LEU A 713 10.78 2.13 -17.65
CA LEU A 713 11.85 1.53 -18.47
C LEU A 713 13.01 2.51 -18.69
N THR A 714 12.69 3.78 -18.90
CA THR A 714 13.65 4.89 -19.04
C THR A 714 14.46 5.13 -17.76
N TYR A 715 13.87 4.84 -16.59
CA TYR A 715 14.46 5.04 -15.25
C TYR A 715 15.10 3.80 -14.67
N VAL A 716 14.61 2.60 -14.96
CA VAL A 716 15.34 1.33 -14.83
C VAL A 716 16.61 1.44 -15.64
N PHE A 717 16.54 1.98 -16.87
CA PHE A 717 17.73 2.28 -17.65
C PHE A 717 18.71 3.22 -16.95
N LEU A 718 18.22 4.31 -16.35
CA LEU A 718 19.08 5.22 -15.59
C LEU A 718 19.66 4.49 -14.36
N ALA A 719 18.81 3.93 -13.51
CA ALA A 719 19.15 3.31 -12.22
C ALA A 719 19.92 1.97 -12.28
N SER A 720 19.81 1.19 -13.37
CA SER A 720 20.52 -0.08 -13.52
C SER A 720 21.67 -0.03 -14.52
N SER A 721 21.84 1.07 -15.28
CA SER A 721 22.85 1.10 -16.35
C SER A 721 23.26 2.45 -16.96
N GLY A 722 22.56 3.53 -16.65
CA GLY A 722 22.49 4.67 -17.58
C GLY A 722 23.50 5.78 -17.35
N LEU A 723 24.11 5.88 -16.17
CA LEU A 723 25.22 6.83 -15.91
C LEU A 723 26.49 6.24 -15.34
N ILE A 724 26.62 4.92 -15.40
CA ILE A 724 27.93 4.29 -15.42
C ILE A 724 28.62 4.57 -16.78
N LEU A 725 28.03 5.34 -17.68
CA LEU A 725 28.61 5.66 -18.98
C LEU A 725 29.62 6.82 -18.92
N LEU A 726 29.40 7.87 -18.14
CA LEU A 726 30.28 9.04 -18.21
C LEU A 726 31.72 8.72 -17.80
N ALA A 727 31.95 8.18 -16.60
CA ALA A 727 33.33 7.98 -16.11
C ALA A 727 34.13 6.93 -16.93
N PRO A 728 33.58 5.74 -17.26
CA PRO A 728 34.27 4.73 -18.06
C PRO A 728 34.39 5.09 -19.55
N ILE A 729 33.38 5.71 -20.18
CA ILE A 729 33.51 6.19 -21.57
C ILE A 729 34.55 7.32 -21.63
N ILE A 730 34.50 8.29 -20.71
CA ILE A 730 35.49 9.38 -20.65
C ILE A 730 36.90 8.80 -20.45
N PHE A 731 37.07 7.83 -19.55
CA PHE A 731 38.38 7.20 -19.30
C PHE A 731 38.87 6.35 -20.48
N GLY A 732 38.02 5.51 -21.06
CA GLY A 732 38.34 4.63 -22.18
C GLY A 732 38.62 5.39 -23.48
N VAL A 733 37.81 6.41 -23.78
CA VAL A 733 37.98 7.26 -24.97
C VAL A 733 39.25 8.12 -24.86
N ASN A 734 39.57 8.62 -23.66
CA ASN A 734 40.76 9.45 -23.44
C ASN A 734 42.09 8.66 -23.57
N HIS A 735 42.09 7.35 -23.27
CA HIS A 735 43.26 6.49 -23.49
C HIS A 735 43.49 6.16 -24.98
N PHE A 736 42.42 6.04 -25.75
CA PHE A 736 42.42 5.62 -27.16
C PHE A 736 42.52 6.76 -28.20
N ILE A 737 42.39 8.03 -27.81
CA ILE A 737 42.51 9.19 -28.74
C ILE A 737 43.98 9.54 -29.05
N LYS A 738 44.96 8.96 -28.35
CA LYS A 738 46.41 9.18 -28.57
C LYS A 738 46.96 8.75 -29.94
N GLY A 739 46.12 8.32 -30.89
CA GLY A 739 46.54 7.88 -32.23
C GLY A 739 45.49 8.02 -33.34
N VAL A 740 44.50 8.93 -33.21
CA VAL A 740 43.46 9.17 -34.24
C VAL A 740 43.76 10.46 -35.00
N ASP A 741 43.83 10.36 -36.33
CA ASP A 741 44.21 11.40 -37.30
C ASP A 741 43.50 12.76 -37.07
N GLU A 742 44.22 13.85 -37.39
CA GLU A 742 44.08 15.19 -36.80
C GLU A 742 42.85 16.01 -37.26
N GLN A 743 42.03 15.56 -38.21
CA GLN A 743 41.10 16.47 -38.91
C GLN A 743 39.59 16.27 -38.71
N GLN A 744 39.08 15.26 -37.98
CA GLN A 744 37.62 15.07 -37.85
C GLN A 744 37.11 14.64 -36.46
N ASN A 745 36.15 15.39 -35.90
CA ASN A 745 35.41 15.05 -34.67
C ASN A 745 34.57 13.76 -34.79
N THR A 746 34.38 13.26 -36.02
CA THR A 746 33.63 12.04 -36.34
C THR A 746 34.16 10.80 -35.60
N GLY A 747 35.48 10.68 -35.43
CA GLY A 747 36.09 9.54 -34.74
C GLY A 747 35.84 9.51 -33.22
N ILE A 748 35.61 10.66 -32.58
CA ILE A 748 35.28 10.72 -31.14
C ILE A 748 33.83 10.27 -30.94
N LYS A 749 32.91 10.76 -31.78
CA LYS A 749 31.49 10.40 -31.74
C LYS A 749 31.29 8.89 -31.90
N GLN A 750 31.96 8.28 -32.87
CA GLN A 750 31.88 6.84 -33.10
C GLN A 750 32.38 6.02 -31.91
N LYS A 751 33.49 6.40 -31.28
CA LYS A 751 34.00 5.73 -30.06
C LYS A 751 33.07 5.87 -28.86
N ILE A 752 32.39 7.02 -28.72
CA ILE A 752 31.38 7.22 -27.67
C ILE A 752 30.21 6.27 -27.88
N ILE A 753 29.76 6.09 -29.14
CA ILE A 753 28.70 5.13 -29.48
C ILE A 753 29.14 3.69 -29.16
N GLU A 754 30.32 3.27 -29.62
CA GLU A 754 30.85 1.91 -29.38
C GLU A 754 30.97 1.62 -27.88
N SER A 755 31.58 2.53 -27.12
CA SER A 755 31.76 2.36 -25.68
C SER A 755 30.44 2.45 -24.92
N GLY A 756 29.51 3.31 -25.35
CA GLY A 756 28.19 3.45 -24.76
C GLY A 756 27.33 2.22 -24.99
N LEU A 757 27.33 1.66 -26.19
CA LEU A 757 26.63 0.42 -26.52
C LEU A 757 27.21 -0.78 -25.80
N SER A 758 28.54 -0.90 -25.69
CA SER A 758 29.18 -2.00 -24.94
C SER A 758 28.71 -2.05 -23.50
N LYS A 759 28.52 -0.89 -22.87
CA LYS A 759 28.03 -0.79 -21.50
C LYS A 759 26.53 -1.04 -21.40
N PHE A 760 25.77 -0.56 -22.37
CA PHE A 760 24.34 -0.84 -22.51
C PHE A 760 24.03 -2.35 -22.61
N VAL A 761 24.93 -3.15 -23.21
CA VAL A 761 24.83 -4.62 -23.26
C VAL A 761 24.75 -5.24 -21.86
N GLU A 762 25.52 -4.72 -20.90
CA GLU A 762 25.65 -5.29 -19.54
C GLU A 762 24.30 -5.33 -18.82
N SER A 763 23.36 -4.48 -19.22
CA SER A 763 22.09 -4.27 -18.52
C SER A 763 20.90 -4.82 -19.27
N LYS A 764 21.12 -5.34 -20.48
CA LYS A 764 20.11 -5.95 -21.36
C LYS A 764 19.19 -6.93 -20.64
N TYR A 765 19.76 -7.81 -19.81
CA TYR A 765 19.00 -8.85 -19.12
C TYR A 765 18.03 -8.29 -18.09
N GLN A 766 18.45 -7.28 -17.33
CA GLN A 766 17.62 -6.63 -16.33
C GLN A 766 16.45 -5.87 -16.97
N ILE A 767 16.69 -5.22 -18.11
CA ILE A 767 15.62 -4.54 -18.86
C ILE A 767 14.59 -5.54 -19.37
N LEU A 768 15.04 -6.68 -19.88
CA LEU A 768 14.14 -7.75 -20.35
C LEU A 768 13.31 -8.31 -19.19
N GLU A 769 13.91 -8.49 -18.01
CA GLU A 769 13.20 -8.93 -16.81
C GLU A 769 12.12 -7.93 -16.38
N GLU A 770 12.43 -6.64 -16.40
CA GLU A 770 11.49 -5.55 -16.09
C GLU A 770 10.36 -5.45 -17.12
N ILE A 771 10.65 -5.65 -18.41
CA ILE A 771 9.63 -5.76 -19.46
C ILE A 771 8.70 -6.95 -19.14
N ASN A 772 9.24 -8.09 -18.71
CA ASN A 772 8.46 -9.28 -18.40
C ASN A 772 7.57 -9.09 -17.17
N GLN A 773 8.10 -8.50 -16.10
CA GLN A 773 7.32 -8.15 -14.91
C GLN A 773 6.22 -7.16 -15.24
N TYR A 774 6.53 -6.15 -16.05
CA TYR A 774 5.56 -5.15 -16.50
C TYR A 774 4.41 -5.79 -17.30
N ILE A 775 4.72 -6.59 -18.32
CA ILE A 775 3.71 -7.31 -19.10
C ILE A 775 2.91 -8.23 -18.17
N SER A 776 3.56 -8.99 -17.27
CA SER A 776 2.88 -9.92 -16.37
C SER A 776 1.88 -9.22 -15.46
N SER A 777 2.30 -8.14 -14.80
CA SER A 777 1.43 -7.37 -13.90
C SER A 777 0.17 -6.82 -14.60
N ILE A 778 0.28 -6.43 -15.87
CA ILE A 778 -0.86 -5.92 -16.62
C ILE A 778 -1.91 -7.00 -16.87
N PHE A 779 -1.47 -8.19 -17.30
CA PHE A 779 -2.37 -9.30 -17.57
C PHE A 779 -2.98 -9.83 -16.27
N GLU A 780 -2.19 -9.98 -15.21
CA GLU A 780 -2.65 -10.46 -13.91
C GLU A 780 -3.69 -9.52 -13.29
N ASN A 781 -3.41 -8.21 -13.24
CA ASN A 781 -4.36 -7.22 -12.73
C ASN A 781 -5.68 -7.23 -13.51
N ARG A 782 -5.61 -7.41 -14.83
CA ARG A 782 -6.81 -7.45 -15.67
C ARG A 782 -7.65 -8.70 -15.41
N ILE A 783 -7.01 -9.85 -15.27
CA ILE A 783 -7.67 -11.11 -14.92
C ILE A 783 -8.30 -11.00 -13.53
N GLU A 784 -7.55 -10.58 -12.51
CA GLU A 784 -8.04 -10.54 -11.12
C GLU A 784 -9.22 -9.58 -10.99
N SER A 785 -9.19 -8.43 -11.68
CA SER A 785 -10.35 -7.54 -11.76
C SER A 785 -11.59 -8.23 -12.32
N PHE A 786 -11.43 -9.09 -13.32
CA PHE A 786 -12.54 -9.83 -13.91
C PHE A 786 -13.02 -10.98 -13.03
N ILE A 787 -12.09 -11.71 -12.40
CA ILE A 787 -12.39 -12.83 -11.49
C ILE A 787 -13.15 -12.33 -10.28
N SER A 788 -12.81 -11.15 -9.75
CA SER A 788 -13.60 -10.49 -8.70
C SER A 788 -15.05 -10.30 -9.12
N VAL A 789 -15.31 -9.85 -10.36
CA VAL A 789 -16.69 -9.65 -10.87
C VAL A 789 -17.42 -10.99 -11.00
N ILE A 790 -16.75 -12.04 -11.50
CA ILE A 790 -17.31 -13.39 -11.56
C ILE A 790 -17.64 -13.93 -10.16
N GLY A 791 -16.72 -13.79 -9.21
CA GLY A 791 -16.90 -14.25 -7.84
C GLY A 791 -18.11 -13.61 -7.17
N GLN A 792 -18.33 -12.32 -7.43
CA GLN A 792 -19.55 -11.62 -6.99
C GLN A 792 -20.81 -12.22 -7.62
N ALA A 793 -20.80 -12.53 -8.92
CA ALA A 793 -21.95 -13.15 -9.60
C ALA A 793 -22.26 -14.56 -9.08
N ILE A 794 -21.24 -15.38 -8.80
CA ILE A 794 -21.41 -16.71 -8.19
C ILE A 794 -22.03 -16.55 -6.81
N SER A 795 -21.48 -15.68 -5.97
CA SER A 795 -21.97 -15.48 -4.60
C SER A 795 -23.43 -15.03 -4.56
N LEU A 796 -23.86 -14.23 -5.54
CA LEU A 796 -25.26 -13.85 -5.71
C LEU A 796 -26.16 -15.05 -6.06
N CYS A 797 -25.71 -15.91 -6.98
CA CYS A 797 -26.47 -17.11 -7.35
C CYS A 797 -26.59 -18.10 -6.19
N GLU A 798 -25.52 -18.31 -5.45
CA GLU A 798 -25.51 -19.14 -4.24
C GLU A 798 -26.47 -18.58 -3.19
N ASN A 799 -26.42 -17.27 -2.97
CA ASN A 799 -27.31 -16.62 -2.01
C ASN A 799 -28.79 -16.75 -2.40
N LEU A 800 -29.14 -16.68 -3.68
CA LEU A 800 -30.52 -16.92 -4.12
C LEU A 800 -31.01 -18.35 -3.84
N ILE A 801 -30.15 -19.35 -4.04
CA ILE A 801 -30.48 -20.75 -3.72
C ILE A 801 -30.71 -20.89 -2.21
N GLU A 802 -29.78 -20.36 -1.41
CA GLU A 802 -29.85 -20.34 0.05
C GLU A 802 -31.16 -19.70 0.55
N GLN A 803 -31.55 -18.56 -0.02
CA GLN A 803 -32.79 -17.86 0.31
C GLN A 803 -34.05 -18.69 -0.02
N GLN A 804 -34.06 -19.40 -1.14
CA GLN A 804 -35.20 -20.21 -1.57
C GLN A 804 -35.34 -21.48 -0.75
N ASP A 805 -34.23 -22.15 -0.43
CA ASP A 805 -34.22 -23.31 0.48
C ASP A 805 -34.71 -22.91 1.88
N LYS A 806 -34.28 -21.74 2.36
CA LYS A 806 -34.73 -21.19 3.64
C LYS A 806 -36.25 -20.94 3.66
N ILE A 807 -36.79 -20.26 2.65
CA ILE A 807 -38.22 -19.95 2.59
C ILE A 807 -39.07 -21.22 2.49
N GLU A 808 -38.63 -22.25 1.77
CA GLU A 808 -39.32 -23.55 1.71
C GLU A 808 -39.47 -24.21 3.09
N GLN A 809 -38.51 -23.99 4.00
CA GLN A 809 -38.51 -24.55 5.35
C GLN A 809 -39.28 -23.70 6.37
N GLU A 810 -39.51 -22.42 6.08
CA GLU A 810 -40.08 -21.47 7.02
C GLU A 810 -41.62 -21.34 6.96
N ASN A 811 -42.22 -21.21 8.14
CA ASN A 811 -43.65 -20.96 8.29
C ASN A 811 -44.01 -19.48 7.99
N ARG A 812 -45.32 -19.20 7.86
CA ARG A 812 -45.81 -17.85 7.52
C ARG A 812 -45.53 -16.78 8.59
N GLU A 813 -45.42 -17.17 9.86
CA GLU A 813 -45.14 -16.24 10.95
C GLU A 813 -43.67 -15.79 10.93
N THR A 814 -42.73 -16.72 10.74
CA THR A 814 -41.30 -16.43 10.57
C THR A 814 -41.07 -15.46 9.41
N ARG A 815 -41.69 -15.71 8.25
CA ARG A 815 -41.60 -14.82 7.08
C ARG A 815 -42.08 -13.39 7.34
N LYS A 816 -43.09 -13.22 8.21
CA LYS A 816 -43.60 -11.90 8.58
C LYS A 816 -42.62 -11.16 9.48
N ILE A 817 -42.03 -11.85 10.46
CA ILE A 817 -40.99 -11.31 11.36
C ILE A 817 -39.78 -10.86 10.55
N GLU A 818 -39.34 -11.66 9.58
CA GLU A 818 -38.21 -11.30 8.73
C GLU A 818 -38.47 -10.08 7.86
N LYS A 819 -39.68 -9.95 7.31
CA LYS A 819 -40.08 -8.78 6.53
C LYS A 819 -40.06 -7.50 7.36
N GLU A 820 -40.54 -7.56 8.60
CA GLU A 820 -40.48 -6.44 9.54
C GLU A 820 -39.03 -6.08 9.86
N PHE A 821 -38.18 -7.08 10.13
CA PHE A 821 -36.75 -6.90 10.37
C PHE A 821 -36.01 -6.24 9.19
N ILE A 822 -36.26 -6.70 7.96
CA ILE A 822 -35.65 -6.12 6.75
C ILE A 822 -36.05 -4.67 6.58
N ASN A 823 -37.32 -4.33 6.77
CA ASN A 823 -37.78 -2.95 6.65
C ASN A 823 -37.13 -2.04 7.70
N GLN A 824 -36.99 -2.52 8.94
CA GLN A 824 -36.30 -1.78 10.00
C GLN A 824 -34.83 -1.52 9.62
N LYS A 825 -34.08 -2.57 9.30
CA LYS A 825 -32.65 -2.47 9.00
C LYS A 825 -32.38 -1.73 7.68
N ARG A 826 -33.29 -1.81 6.72
CA ARG A 826 -33.27 -0.97 5.52
C ARG A 826 -33.33 0.52 5.87
N GLN A 827 -34.21 0.92 6.79
CA GLN A 827 -34.28 2.31 7.26
C GLN A 827 -33.00 2.73 7.97
N GLU A 828 -32.38 1.85 8.76
CA GLU A 828 -31.06 2.10 9.37
C GLU A 828 -29.99 2.35 8.29
N LEU A 829 -29.95 1.53 7.24
CA LEU A 829 -28.98 1.68 6.15
C LEU A 829 -29.21 2.94 5.30
N GLU A 830 -30.47 3.28 5.01
CA GLU A 830 -30.85 4.54 4.33
C GLU A 830 -30.51 5.78 5.18
N GLN A 831 -30.61 5.66 6.51
CA GLN A 831 -30.21 6.72 7.44
C GLN A 831 -28.68 6.92 7.43
N VAL A 832 -27.92 5.83 7.50
CA VAL A 832 -26.45 5.86 7.34
C VAL A 832 -26.05 6.50 6.01
N GLN A 833 -26.73 6.16 4.91
CA GLN A 833 -26.48 6.75 3.60
C GLN A 833 -26.67 8.27 3.60
N LYS A 834 -27.75 8.78 4.22
CA LYS A 834 -28.00 10.23 4.32
C LYS A 834 -26.91 10.92 5.14
N GLU A 835 -26.50 10.32 6.26
CA GLU A 835 -25.45 10.87 7.12
C GLU A 835 -24.08 10.90 6.41
N LEU A 836 -23.76 9.85 5.65
CA LEU A 836 -22.56 9.74 4.81
C LEU A 836 -22.48 10.91 3.80
N GLN A 837 -23.59 11.24 3.13
CA GLN A 837 -23.66 12.35 2.18
C GLN A 837 -23.44 13.72 2.85
N THR A 838 -23.77 13.88 4.13
CA THR A 838 -23.49 15.13 4.86
C THR A 838 -22.00 15.38 5.08
N ILE A 839 -21.15 14.34 5.09
CA ILE A 839 -19.69 14.48 5.23
C ILE A 839 -19.13 15.23 4.03
N ILE A 840 -19.56 14.92 2.80
CA ILE A 840 -19.05 15.58 1.59
C ILE A 840 -19.21 17.10 1.70
N ASN A 841 -20.40 17.56 2.08
CA ASN A 841 -20.72 18.99 2.18
C ASN A 841 -19.88 19.69 3.27
N LYS A 842 -19.61 18.99 4.39
CA LYS A 842 -18.81 19.52 5.50
C LYS A 842 -17.30 19.44 5.26
N SER A 843 -16.83 18.50 4.43
CA SER A 843 -15.41 18.29 4.15
C SER A 843 -14.85 19.18 3.04
N THR A 844 -15.73 19.80 2.25
CA THR A 844 -15.37 20.64 1.09
C THR A 844 -15.49 22.14 1.38
N THR A 845 -15.92 22.53 2.58
CA THR A 845 -16.07 23.93 3.00
C THR A 845 -14.92 24.34 3.95
N PRO A 846 -14.18 25.43 3.65
CA PRO A 846 -13.10 25.95 4.50
C PRO A 846 -13.52 26.41 5.90
#